data_AF-A0AAV5Z8V4-F1
#
_entry.id   AF-A0AAV5Z8V4-F1
#
_cell.length_a   1.000
_cell.length_b   1.000
_cell.length_c   1.000
_cell.angle_alpha   90.00
_cell.angle_beta   90.00
_cell.angle_gamma   90.00
#
_symmetry.space_group_name_H-M   'P 1'
#
loop_
_entity.id
_entity.type
_entity.pdbx_description
1 polymer ?
#
loop_
_entity_poly.entity_id
_entity_poly.type
_entity_poly.pdbx_seq_one_letter_code
_entity_poly.pdbx_strand_id
1 'polypeptide(L)'
;MRSTGLDALRVLALALVVLAHVIVVAPLDWPGGVLGVDWGQLGVAGFCVMAGYFALGGRRPLGAWAAERVVRLFPAYWLVTLAAFAANALVGYKPATVGLFVSQMLGLGYFTHGGANLVNVPSWFLSLIVACYVVAALVRASRAPRVTVAALLPLTAALVAVGFHADFTRQVLAFLAGLAARQHGLLERPPPLRIGLGAAGVATIALGANFAYSGWAVALFLLFAALALPAWRPVRFASDLSYELFLVHGPIVVLAARVLPRVLPLPWPIALALGVGLAVAAALGLREAARLLTMLALPRLSAPAVRRATTAAVVILALAPWPAQAQVGGLTALPEAEAPGPNLLKNPDLEATSAWSLLPAGDVWAVERAGRDGKPALRMANAARVKYVPGAEQTVTLEPGLYTIEGWVKTRDLGTNDPRSGVRLCLDARPAGNWWQCTDVVRGTIEWTQSRLAAIPVKEKGTYKFTVGAYGAPEGVAWFNGLALRGARKRALDVYLLYPNFRGMLFDDRPQTVRVAVSAAGGPVGRVRLSLVDEGGGAAKATREVEAAAATTVELDAGGLPLGRYRLRAELLDAGGAVAARYPDYRILKLPGKARDKLHAWYDERNVFHAGGKPQFVIGLYNTSGYSTTRASYAQGIDGAWGNDRISEAPINMLINYHLGAAPIEALTTYLDDLQARGIRYLQTVNFYRPSDGLWKYVQYPAAKKGEDELNRWVADTLGKHPGLAGFYTMDERPADQVPLVFRQYQQLAAAAPGTVTYGVLGDGWESQAPLWRDVLDVMGLDPYPITKPAGQNDLAMVGEWTRLGQDAVKRSRPVWMVLQYFPVTDAAGWPSEAELRAMSWMAIIEGARGLLYWSFGEKGLAWVKDAKEKEARWAELVRVTKEIKALEPVLLAPDAAVVARESSGGSVRTLGKATPDGRYLFAYNTRNSPTRVTWTLAAAATETVDLATGKPGPRVEGAAITVELAPYEVRRLRIR
;
A
#
# COMPACT_ATOMS: atom_id res chain seq x y z
N MET A 1 -7.71 -52.59 -18.24
CA MET A 1 -8.80 -52.60 -19.23
C MET A 1 -9.24 -51.17 -19.50
N ARG A 2 -9.37 -50.81 -20.78
CA ARG A 2 -9.87 -49.50 -21.22
C ARG A 2 -11.41 -49.53 -21.08
N SER A 3 -12.00 -48.51 -20.46
CA SER A 3 -13.45 -48.41 -20.27
C SER A 3 -14.04 -47.44 -21.30
N THR A 4 -15.06 -47.88 -22.04
CA THR A 4 -15.77 -47.05 -23.03
C THR A 4 -16.48 -45.87 -22.36
N GLY A 5 -17.00 -46.07 -21.15
CA GLY A 5 -17.57 -44.99 -20.35
C GLY A 5 -16.54 -43.95 -19.92
N LEU A 6 -15.34 -44.36 -19.51
CA LEU A 6 -14.26 -43.40 -19.17
C LEU A 6 -13.69 -42.68 -20.40
N ASP A 7 -13.71 -43.31 -21.59
CA ASP A 7 -13.41 -42.61 -22.84
C ASP A 7 -14.45 -41.51 -23.12
N ALA A 8 -15.74 -41.78 -22.92
CA ALA A 8 -16.80 -40.78 -23.07
C ALA A 8 -16.69 -39.63 -22.05
N LEU A 9 -16.35 -39.92 -20.79
CA LEU A 9 -16.13 -38.89 -19.78
C LEU A 9 -14.96 -37.96 -20.16
N ARG A 10 -13.89 -38.50 -20.76
CA ARG A 10 -12.77 -37.69 -21.22
C ARG A 10 -13.15 -36.75 -22.35
N VAL A 11 -13.97 -37.22 -23.30
CA VAL A 11 -14.50 -36.39 -24.38
C VAL A 11 -15.45 -35.33 -23.85
N LEU A 12 -16.32 -35.68 -22.89
CA LEU A 12 -17.20 -34.72 -22.22
C LEU A 12 -16.41 -33.62 -21.50
N ALA A 13 -15.41 -34.00 -20.70
CA ALA A 13 -14.55 -33.05 -20.00
C ALA A 13 -13.85 -32.07 -20.95
N LEU A 14 -13.36 -32.56 -22.10
CA LEU A 14 -12.79 -31.71 -23.15
C LEU A 14 -13.84 -30.76 -23.73
N ALA A 15 -15.01 -31.28 -24.07
CA ALA A 15 -16.09 -30.49 -24.66
C ALA A 15 -16.54 -29.35 -23.74
N LEU A 16 -16.66 -29.60 -22.44
CA LEU A 16 -17.00 -28.58 -21.44
C LEU A 16 -15.96 -27.44 -21.39
N VAL A 17 -14.66 -27.77 -21.46
CA VAL A 17 -13.57 -26.78 -21.48
C VAL A 17 -13.61 -25.96 -22.77
N VAL A 18 -13.75 -26.62 -23.92
CA VAL A 18 -13.80 -25.94 -25.22
C VAL A 18 -15.02 -25.04 -25.33
N LEU A 19 -16.19 -25.52 -24.90
CA LEU A 19 -17.43 -24.75 -24.90
C LEU A 19 -17.30 -23.47 -24.08
N ALA A 20 -16.73 -23.56 -22.87
CA ALA A 20 -16.50 -22.39 -22.03
C ALA A 20 -15.59 -21.34 -22.73
N HIS A 21 -14.52 -21.78 -23.40
CA HIS A 21 -13.65 -20.87 -24.15
C HIS A 21 -14.32 -20.26 -25.38
N VAL A 22 -15.11 -21.04 -26.13
CA VAL A 22 -15.87 -20.53 -27.29
C VAL A 22 -16.81 -19.42 -26.85
N ILE A 23 -17.52 -19.61 -25.75
CA ILE A 23 -18.52 -18.67 -25.26
C ILE A 23 -17.89 -17.37 -24.78
N VAL A 24 -16.76 -17.46 -24.06
CA VAL A 24 -15.99 -16.30 -23.61
C VAL A 24 -15.36 -15.54 -24.80
N VAL A 25 -14.91 -16.24 -25.84
CA VAL A 25 -14.19 -15.61 -26.96
C VAL A 25 -15.15 -15.05 -28.03
N ALA A 26 -16.30 -15.70 -28.26
CA ALA A 26 -17.30 -15.40 -29.30
C ALA A 26 -18.49 -14.54 -28.79
N PRO A 27 -18.25 -13.65 -27.83
CA PRO A 27 -19.21 -13.13 -26.82
C PRO A 27 -20.66 -13.62 -26.94
N LEU A 28 -20.91 -14.90 -26.67
CA LEU A 28 -22.28 -15.45 -26.68
C LEU A 28 -22.90 -15.24 -25.29
N ASP A 29 -24.19 -14.86 -25.24
CA ASP A 29 -24.93 -14.73 -23.98
C ASP A 29 -24.86 -16.05 -23.19
N TRP A 30 -24.24 -16.00 -22.01
CA TRP A 30 -23.97 -17.18 -21.19
C TRP A 30 -24.74 -17.13 -19.87
N PRO A 31 -25.52 -18.16 -19.53
CA PRO A 31 -26.29 -18.20 -18.29
C PRO A 31 -25.45 -18.44 -17.02
N GLY A 32 -24.12 -18.31 -17.05
CA GLY A 32 -23.29 -18.28 -15.84
C GLY A 32 -23.08 -19.61 -15.13
N GLY A 33 -23.20 -20.74 -15.84
CA GLY A 33 -23.09 -22.08 -15.25
C GLY A 33 -24.38 -22.56 -14.58
N VAL A 34 -24.41 -23.81 -14.09
CA VAL A 34 -25.57 -24.36 -13.37
C VAL A 34 -25.24 -24.37 -11.88
N LEU A 35 -26.10 -23.76 -11.06
CA LEU A 35 -25.94 -23.68 -9.60
C LEU A 35 -24.59 -23.07 -9.17
N GLY A 36 -24.07 -22.08 -9.90
CA GLY A 36 -22.82 -21.38 -9.57
C GLY A 36 -21.54 -22.14 -9.91
N VAL A 37 -21.62 -23.23 -10.69
CA VAL A 37 -20.47 -24.03 -11.14
C VAL A 37 -20.13 -23.74 -12.61
N ASP A 38 -18.91 -23.26 -12.84
CA ASP A 38 -18.35 -23.06 -14.18
C ASP A 38 -18.10 -24.40 -14.90
N TRP A 39 -18.61 -24.53 -16.13
CA TRP A 39 -18.59 -25.78 -16.87
C TRP A 39 -17.16 -26.15 -17.30
N GLY A 40 -16.34 -25.16 -17.67
CA GLY A 40 -14.96 -25.40 -18.06
C GLY A 40 -14.12 -25.92 -16.90
N GLN A 41 -14.26 -25.31 -15.72
CA GLN A 41 -13.59 -25.72 -14.49
C GLN A 41 -14.08 -27.08 -13.99
N LEU A 42 -15.34 -27.45 -14.22
CA LEU A 42 -15.85 -28.81 -13.99
C LEU A 42 -15.20 -29.82 -14.95
N GLY A 43 -15.00 -29.45 -16.22
CA GLY A 43 -14.24 -30.26 -17.18
C GLY A 43 -12.80 -30.51 -16.74
N VAL A 44 -12.10 -29.47 -16.25
CA VAL A 44 -10.75 -29.60 -15.66
C VAL A 44 -10.76 -30.53 -14.44
N ALA A 45 -11.77 -30.43 -13.57
CA ALA A 45 -11.92 -31.32 -12.42
C ALA A 45 -12.11 -32.79 -12.84
N GLY A 46 -12.90 -33.04 -13.90
CA GLY A 46 -13.06 -34.36 -14.50
C GLY A 46 -11.73 -34.96 -14.97
N PHE A 47 -10.89 -34.16 -15.66
CA PHE A 47 -9.53 -34.58 -16.01
C PHE A 47 -8.68 -34.90 -14.79
N CYS A 48 -8.76 -34.08 -13.73
CA CYS A 48 -8.00 -34.27 -12.50
C CYS A 48 -8.39 -35.55 -11.75
N VAL A 49 -9.69 -35.85 -11.58
CA VAL A 49 -10.15 -37.11 -10.96
C VAL A 49 -9.63 -38.33 -11.73
N MET A 50 -9.78 -38.33 -13.06
CA MET A 50 -9.29 -39.44 -13.88
C MET A 50 -7.77 -39.58 -13.80
N ALA A 51 -7.04 -38.46 -13.88
CA ALA A 51 -5.58 -38.45 -13.77
C ALA A 51 -5.12 -39.02 -12.41
N GLY A 52 -5.77 -38.61 -11.32
CA GLY A 52 -5.52 -39.12 -9.97
C GLY A 52 -5.74 -40.62 -9.86
N TYR A 53 -6.88 -41.12 -10.37
CA TYR A 53 -7.21 -42.55 -10.35
C TYR A 53 -6.15 -43.41 -11.07
N PHE A 54 -5.64 -42.94 -12.20
CA PHE A 54 -4.64 -43.68 -12.99
C PHE A 54 -3.18 -43.39 -12.57
N ALA A 55 -2.91 -42.35 -11.78
CA ALA A 55 -1.55 -41.93 -11.43
C ALA A 55 -0.78 -43.00 -10.64
N LEU A 56 -1.44 -43.73 -9.74
CA LEU A 56 -0.82 -44.81 -8.94
C LEU A 56 -0.75 -46.16 -9.69
N GLY A 57 -1.18 -46.23 -10.94
CA GLY A 57 -1.10 -47.45 -11.74
C GLY A 57 0.34 -47.89 -12.06
N GLY A 58 0.54 -49.19 -12.24
CA GLY A 58 1.79 -49.80 -12.72
C GLY A 58 2.86 -50.07 -11.65
N ARG A 59 3.66 -51.13 -11.85
CA ARG A 59 4.73 -51.59 -10.94
C ARG A 59 6.10 -50.94 -11.18
N ARG A 60 6.18 -49.88 -11.99
CA ARG A 60 7.45 -49.22 -12.34
C ARG A 60 8.08 -48.50 -11.13
N PRO A 61 9.42 -48.49 -11.00
CA PRO A 61 10.12 -47.67 -10.01
C PRO A 61 9.79 -46.18 -10.17
N LEU A 62 9.83 -45.42 -9.06
CA LEU A 62 9.39 -44.01 -9.03
C LEU A 62 10.06 -43.14 -10.11
N GLY A 63 11.38 -43.29 -10.31
CA GLY A 63 12.12 -42.53 -11.33
C GLY A 63 11.66 -42.84 -12.76
N ALA A 64 11.45 -44.12 -13.08
CA ALA A 64 10.95 -44.53 -14.40
C ALA A 64 9.48 -44.11 -14.63
N TRP A 65 8.66 -44.18 -13.58
CA TRP A 65 7.29 -43.67 -13.60
C TRP A 65 7.23 -42.15 -13.83
N ALA A 66 8.08 -41.38 -13.14
CA ALA A 66 8.12 -39.92 -13.28
C ALA A 66 8.64 -39.51 -14.67
N ALA A 67 9.71 -40.15 -15.15
CA ALA A 67 10.27 -39.92 -16.48
C ALA A 67 9.24 -40.17 -17.58
N GLU A 68 8.45 -41.25 -17.49
CA GLU A 68 7.38 -41.54 -18.44
C GLU A 68 6.34 -40.43 -18.52
N ARG A 69 5.98 -39.79 -17.39
CA ARG A 69 5.03 -38.68 -17.38
C ARG A 69 5.61 -37.42 -17.98
N VAL A 70 6.88 -37.12 -17.71
CA VAL A 70 7.58 -35.98 -18.32
C VAL A 70 7.66 -36.15 -19.84
N VAL A 71 8.14 -37.31 -20.30
CA VAL A 71 8.26 -37.63 -21.74
C VAL A 71 6.90 -37.62 -22.44
N ARG A 72 5.83 -38.00 -21.75
CA ARG A 72 4.48 -37.98 -22.33
C ARG A 72 3.89 -36.58 -22.45
N LEU A 73 4.20 -35.66 -21.55
CA LEU A 73 3.55 -34.35 -21.46
C LEU A 73 4.35 -33.24 -22.16
N PHE A 74 5.64 -33.15 -21.85
CA PHE A 74 6.44 -31.96 -22.20
C PHE A 74 6.69 -31.77 -23.70
N PRO A 75 6.93 -32.81 -24.54
CA PRO A 75 7.20 -32.60 -25.96
C PRO A 75 6.09 -31.83 -26.70
N ALA A 76 4.83 -32.26 -26.57
CA ALA A 76 3.70 -31.57 -27.20
C ALA A 76 3.48 -30.18 -26.60
N TYR A 77 3.63 -30.05 -25.27
CA TYR A 77 3.52 -28.77 -24.60
C TYR A 77 4.58 -27.75 -25.04
N TRP A 78 5.83 -28.18 -25.18
CA TRP A 78 6.94 -27.33 -25.63
C TRP A 78 6.70 -26.79 -27.01
N LEU A 79 6.24 -27.63 -27.94
CA LEU A 79 5.94 -27.20 -29.31
C LEU A 79 4.84 -26.12 -29.33
N VAL A 80 3.76 -26.32 -28.58
CA VAL A 80 2.66 -25.32 -28.50
C VAL A 80 3.11 -24.04 -27.79
N THR A 81 3.89 -24.17 -26.72
CA THR A 81 4.40 -23.03 -25.95
C THR A 81 5.37 -22.21 -26.79
N LEU A 82 6.30 -22.87 -27.49
CA LEU A 82 7.25 -22.23 -28.42
C LEU A 82 6.51 -21.50 -29.54
N ALA A 83 5.49 -22.13 -30.15
CA ALA A 83 4.66 -21.51 -31.17
C ALA A 83 3.91 -20.29 -30.62
N ALA A 84 3.40 -20.35 -29.39
CA ALA A 84 2.74 -19.22 -28.75
C ALA A 84 3.71 -18.06 -28.46
N PHE A 85 4.94 -18.34 -28.01
CA PHE A 85 5.98 -17.32 -27.85
C PHE A 85 6.41 -16.72 -29.18
N ALA A 86 6.56 -17.53 -30.23
CA ALA A 86 6.89 -17.05 -31.57
C ALA A 86 5.79 -16.13 -32.12
N ALA A 87 4.52 -16.55 -32.02
CA ALA A 87 3.38 -15.72 -32.40
C ALA A 87 3.30 -14.43 -31.58
N ASN A 88 3.56 -14.49 -30.28
CA ASN A 88 3.58 -13.33 -29.41
C ASN A 88 4.74 -12.36 -29.70
N ALA A 89 5.90 -12.88 -30.09
CA ALA A 89 7.04 -12.06 -30.52
C ALA A 89 6.74 -11.32 -31.84
N LEU A 90 5.94 -11.92 -32.73
CA LEU A 90 5.50 -11.29 -33.99
C LEU A 90 4.40 -10.25 -33.77
N VAL A 91 3.44 -10.53 -32.88
CA VAL A 91 2.23 -9.71 -32.70
C VAL A 91 2.38 -8.68 -31.57
N GLY A 92 3.36 -8.84 -30.67
CA GLY A 92 3.56 -7.96 -29.51
C GLY A 92 2.43 -8.03 -28.49
N TYR A 93 1.68 -9.14 -28.44
CA TYR A 93 0.44 -9.25 -27.67
C TYR A 93 0.64 -9.14 -26.13
N LYS A 94 1.72 -9.73 -25.60
CA LYS A 94 2.12 -9.66 -24.18
C LYS A 94 3.63 -9.51 -24.04
N PRO A 95 4.15 -8.84 -22.98
CA PRO A 95 5.57 -8.81 -22.70
C PRO A 95 6.09 -10.22 -22.37
N ALA A 96 7.09 -10.69 -23.12
CA ALA A 96 7.70 -12.01 -22.94
C ALA A 96 9.15 -11.88 -22.46
N THR A 97 9.38 -12.00 -21.15
CA THR A 97 10.74 -12.01 -20.58
C THR A 97 11.38 -13.40 -20.73
N VAL A 98 12.72 -13.45 -20.69
CA VAL A 98 13.46 -14.73 -20.65
C VAL A 98 13.04 -15.57 -19.44
N GLY A 99 12.76 -14.94 -18.29
CA GLY A 99 12.27 -15.63 -17.09
C GLY A 99 10.89 -16.26 -17.29
N LEU A 100 9.97 -15.56 -17.95
CA LEU A 100 8.65 -16.10 -18.30
C LEU A 100 8.77 -17.26 -19.29
N PHE A 101 9.63 -17.12 -20.31
CA PHE A 101 9.91 -18.18 -21.28
C PHE A 101 10.43 -19.45 -20.60
N VAL A 102 11.51 -19.36 -19.83
CA VAL A 102 12.10 -20.50 -19.13
C VAL A 102 11.08 -21.13 -18.18
N SER A 103 10.36 -20.31 -17.41
CA SER A 103 9.40 -20.82 -16.45
C SER A 103 8.22 -21.55 -17.10
N GLN A 104 7.66 -21.01 -18.19
CA GLN A 104 6.63 -21.70 -18.95
C GLN A 104 7.16 -22.98 -19.55
N MET A 105 8.35 -22.99 -20.16
CA MET A 105 8.95 -24.21 -20.70
C MET A 105 9.16 -25.29 -19.64
N LEU A 106 9.37 -24.93 -18.38
CA LEU A 106 9.44 -25.88 -17.24
C LEU A 106 8.08 -26.29 -16.66
N GLY A 107 6.98 -25.75 -17.19
CA GLY A 107 5.63 -25.96 -16.64
C GLY A 107 5.41 -25.25 -15.30
N LEU A 108 6.26 -24.28 -14.92
CA LEU A 108 6.19 -23.53 -13.66
C LEU A 108 5.60 -22.13 -13.81
N GLY A 109 5.13 -21.79 -15.02
CA GLY A 109 4.63 -20.46 -15.37
C GLY A 109 3.57 -19.93 -14.40
N TYR A 110 2.60 -20.75 -13.98
CA TYR A 110 1.55 -20.30 -13.06
C TYR A 110 2.11 -19.89 -11.69
N PHE A 111 3.05 -20.65 -11.12
CA PHE A 111 3.60 -20.39 -9.78
C PHE A 111 4.51 -19.17 -9.73
N THR A 112 5.15 -18.85 -10.85
CA THR A 112 6.18 -17.81 -10.92
C THR A 112 5.65 -16.50 -11.47
N HIS A 113 4.68 -16.54 -12.40
CA HIS A 113 4.19 -15.36 -13.11
C HIS A 113 2.65 -15.21 -13.02
N GLY A 114 1.92 -16.19 -12.47
CA GLY A 114 0.45 -16.17 -12.40
C GLY A 114 -0.23 -16.50 -13.73
N GLY A 115 -1.50 -16.93 -13.68
CA GLY A 115 -2.24 -17.41 -14.87
C GLY A 115 -2.50 -16.34 -15.93
N ALA A 116 -2.75 -15.08 -15.54
CA ALA A 116 -3.09 -13.99 -16.47
C ALA A 116 -1.89 -13.52 -17.31
N ASN A 117 -0.67 -13.63 -16.77
CA ASN A 117 0.56 -13.16 -17.42
C ASN A 117 1.18 -14.20 -18.35
N LEU A 118 0.55 -15.37 -18.49
CA LEU A 118 1.01 -16.39 -19.42
C LEU A 118 0.74 -15.96 -20.87
N VAL A 119 1.75 -16.13 -21.75
CA VAL A 119 1.62 -15.87 -23.19
C VAL A 119 0.48 -16.69 -23.80
N ASN A 120 0.33 -17.95 -23.39
CA ASN A 120 -0.84 -18.79 -23.66
C ASN A 120 -1.58 -19.09 -22.36
N VAL A 121 -2.67 -18.38 -22.03
CA VAL A 121 -3.36 -18.51 -20.73
C VAL A 121 -3.70 -19.97 -20.40
N PRO A 122 -4.32 -20.78 -21.29
CA PRO A 122 -4.57 -22.22 -21.07
C PRO A 122 -3.36 -23.07 -20.65
N SER A 123 -2.12 -22.60 -20.85
CA SER A 123 -0.90 -23.29 -20.41
C SER A 123 -0.76 -23.40 -18.87
N TRP A 124 -1.55 -22.65 -18.09
CA TRP A 124 -1.57 -22.78 -16.63
C TRP A 124 -1.90 -24.21 -16.16
N PHE A 125 -2.68 -24.94 -16.97
CA PHE A 125 -3.05 -26.32 -16.73
C PHE A 125 -1.85 -27.26 -16.60
N LEU A 126 -0.72 -26.98 -17.28
CA LEU A 126 0.47 -27.81 -17.10
C LEU A 126 1.07 -27.64 -15.70
N SER A 127 1.09 -26.42 -15.16
CA SER A 127 1.53 -26.19 -13.77
C SER A 127 0.68 -26.94 -12.76
N LEU A 128 -0.63 -27.00 -13.00
CA LEU A 128 -1.55 -27.83 -12.22
C LEU A 128 -1.22 -29.33 -12.33
N ILE A 129 -1.06 -29.85 -13.54
CA ILE A 129 -0.73 -31.27 -13.76
C ILE A 129 0.60 -31.64 -13.11
N VAL A 130 1.62 -30.79 -13.23
CA VAL A 130 2.94 -31.02 -12.61
C VAL A 130 2.80 -31.11 -11.09
N ALA A 131 2.07 -30.19 -10.46
CA ALA A 131 1.80 -30.26 -9.02
C ALA A 131 1.04 -31.53 -8.63
N CYS A 132 0.01 -31.91 -9.38
CA CYS A 132 -0.72 -33.16 -9.15
C CYS A 132 0.19 -34.40 -9.26
N TYR A 133 1.10 -34.45 -10.22
CA TYR A 133 2.05 -35.57 -10.33
C TYR A 133 3.15 -35.54 -9.26
N VAL A 134 3.54 -34.37 -8.75
CA VAL A 134 4.40 -34.26 -7.56
C VAL A 134 3.67 -34.85 -6.35
N VAL A 135 2.38 -34.52 -6.15
CA VAL A 135 1.55 -35.13 -5.09
C VAL A 135 1.48 -36.64 -5.26
N ALA A 136 1.26 -37.15 -6.48
CA ALA A 136 1.26 -38.59 -6.73
C ALA A 136 2.64 -39.23 -6.50
N ALA A 137 3.74 -38.54 -6.81
CA ALA A 137 5.09 -39.00 -6.53
C ALA A 137 5.33 -39.14 -5.03
N LEU A 138 4.89 -38.16 -4.22
CA LEU A 138 4.95 -38.22 -2.76
C LEU A 138 4.15 -39.40 -2.21
N VAL A 139 2.94 -39.62 -2.72
CA VAL A 139 2.10 -40.78 -2.34
C VAL A 139 2.77 -42.10 -2.71
N ARG A 140 3.41 -42.21 -3.88
CA ARG A 140 4.16 -43.42 -4.31
C ARG A 140 5.43 -43.64 -3.51
N ALA A 141 6.10 -42.57 -3.07
CA ALA A 141 7.32 -42.64 -2.26
C ALA A 141 7.04 -42.95 -0.78
N SER A 142 5.81 -42.70 -0.33
CA SER A 142 5.38 -42.95 1.05
C SER A 142 5.38 -44.44 1.40
N ARG A 143 5.82 -44.75 2.64
CA ARG A 143 5.70 -46.09 3.23
C ARG A 143 4.24 -46.49 3.51
N ALA A 144 3.34 -45.51 3.63
CA ALA A 144 1.92 -45.73 3.88
C ALA A 144 1.04 -44.88 2.94
N PRO A 145 0.93 -45.25 1.64
CA PRO A 145 0.25 -44.44 0.63
C PRO A 145 -1.22 -44.12 0.96
N ARG A 146 -1.93 -45.05 1.62
CA ARG A 146 -3.32 -44.87 2.06
C ARG A 146 -3.45 -43.79 3.14
N VAL A 147 -2.57 -43.82 4.13
CA VAL A 147 -2.53 -42.83 5.21
C VAL A 147 -2.13 -41.46 4.67
N THR A 148 -1.18 -41.41 3.74
CA THR A 148 -0.76 -40.16 3.09
C THR A 148 -1.91 -39.50 2.33
N VAL A 149 -2.70 -40.25 1.55
CA VAL A 149 -3.87 -39.69 0.87
C VAL A 149 -4.95 -39.27 1.87
N ALA A 150 -5.19 -40.07 2.92
CA ALA A 150 -6.14 -39.74 3.98
C ALA A 150 -5.77 -38.47 4.78
N ALA A 151 -4.49 -38.13 4.88
CA ALA A 151 -4.01 -36.88 5.49
C ALA A 151 -4.08 -35.69 4.52
N LEU A 152 -3.75 -35.89 3.24
CA LEU A 152 -3.74 -34.82 2.24
C LEU A 152 -5.15 -34.36 1.84
N LEU A 153 -6.15 -35.26 1.87
CA LEU A 153 -7.54 -34.94 1.56
C LEU A 153 -8.14 -33.85 2.46
N PRO A 154 -8.19 -34.00 3.81
CA PRO A 154 -8.74 -32.99 4.71
C PRO A 154 -7.90 -31.71 4.72
N LEU A 155 -6.58 -31.81 4.59
CA LEU A 155 -5.70 -30.63 4.47
C LEU A 155 -6.05 -29.82 3.22
N THR A 156 -6.22 -30.49 2.08
CA THR A 156 -6.57 -29.82 0.82
C THR A 156 -8.00 -29.28 0.87
N ALA A 157 -8.92 -30.01 1.48
CA ALA A 157 -10.29 -29.54 1.72
C ALA A 157 -10.31 -28.28 2.61
N ALA A 158 -9.47 -28.21 3.64
CA ALA A 158 -9.31 -27.02 4.47
C ALA A 158 -8.76 -25.83 3.66
N LEU A 159 -7.77 -26.06 2.78
CA LEU A 159 -7.25 -25.04 1.87
C LEU A 159 -8.33 -24.52 0.91
N VAL A 160 -9.21 -25.41 0.42
CA VAL A 160 -10.39 -25.03 -0.38
C VAL A 160 -11.39 -24.23 0.45
N ALA A 161 -11.64 -24.61 1.70
CA ALA A 161 -12.57 -23.91 2.61
C ALA A 161 -12.13 -22.46 2.89
N VAL A 162 -10.83 -22.24 3.11
CA VAL A 162 -10.27 -20.89 3.35
C VAL A 162 -9.99 -20.09 2.07
N GLY A 163 -10.34 -20.65 0.90
CA GLY A 163 -10.18 -19.97 -0.39
C GLY A 163 -8.72 -19.81 -0.85
N PHE A 164 -7.79 -20.58 -0.30
CA PHE A 164 -6.37 -20.52 -0.68
C PHE A 164 -6.19 -20.97 -2.13
N HIS A 165 -5.97 -20.03 -3.04
CA HIS A 165 -5.88 -20.27 -4.49
C HIS A 165 -6.99 -21.20 -5.00
N ALA A 166 -8.25 -20.87 -4.70
CA ALA A 166 -9.41 -21.73 -4.90
C ALA A 166 -9.50 -22.39 -6.30
N ASP A 167 -9.17 -21.67 -7.38
CA ASP A 167 -9.19 -22.21 -8.75
C ASP A 167 -8.18 -23.35 -8.98
N PHE A 168 -7.09 -23.36 -8.21
CA PHE A 168 -6.03 -24.34 -8.29
C PHE A 168 -6.25 -25.48 -7.28
N THR A 169 -6.52 -25.15 -6.01
CA THR A 169 -6.65 -26.13 -4.93
C THR A 169 -7.88 -27.02 -5.08
N ARG A 170 -8.99 -26.51 -5.65
CA ARG A 170 -10.17 -27.34 -5.96
C ARG A 170 -9.88 -28.43 -6.99
N GLN A 171 -8.95 -28.18 -7.92
CA GLN A 171 -8.54 -29.16 -8.93
C GLN A 171 -7.59 -30.21 -8.35
N VAL A 172 -6.71 -29.80 -7.43
CA VAL A 172 -5.88 -30.73 -6.65
C VAL A 172 -6.75 -31.62 -5.74
N LEU A 173 -7.82 -31.08 -5.14
CA LEU A 173 -8.77 -31.85 -4.36
C LEU A 173 -9.46 -32.93 -5.21
N ALA A 174 -9.89 -32.58 -6.44
CA ALA A 174 -10.44 -33.53 -7.40
C ALA A 174 -9.44 -34.64 -7.77
N PHE A 175 -8.17 -34.28 -7.96
CA PHE A 175 -7.09 -35.25 -8.20
C PHE A 175 -6.86 -36.20 -7.02
N LEU A 176 -6.81 -35.66 -5.79
CA LEU A 176 -6.68 -36.46 -4.55
C LEU A 176 -7.88 -37.39 -4.35
N ALA A 177 -9.09 -36.94 -4.69
CA ALA A 177 -10.28 -37.79 -4.65
C ALA A 177 -10.18 -38.98 -5.63
N GLY A 178 -9.60 -38.77 -6.81
CA GLY A 178 -9.26 -39.84 -7.75
C GLY A 178 -8.23 -40.84 -7.18
N LEU A 179 -7.18 -40.34 -6.51
CA LEU A 179 -6.19 -41.18 -5.82
C LEU A 179 -6.83 -42.04 -4.73
N ALA A 180 -7.68 -41.44 -3.91
CA ALA A 180 -8.44 -42.13 -2.87
C ALA A 180 -9.38 -43.19 -3.48
N ALA A 181 -10.07 -42.85 -4.57
CA ALA A 181 -10.95 -43.78 -5.27
C ALA A 181 -10.21 -45.05 -5.72
N ARG A 182 -8.96 -44.90 -6.17
CA ARG A 182 -8.10 -46.03 -6.55
C ARG A 182 -7.67 -46.85 -5.35
N GLN A 183 -7.22 -46.21 -4.27
CA GLN A 183 -6.67 -46.90 -3.10
C GLN A 183 -7.71 -47.68 -2.29
N HIS A 184 -8.97 -47.21 -2.31
CA HIS A 184 -10.10 -47.84 -1.64
C HIS A 184 -10.91 -48.80 -2.55
N GLY A 185 -10.45 -49.01 -3.79
CA GLY A 185 -11.09 -49.91 -4.75
C GLY A 185 -12.52 -49.51 -5.08
N LEU A 186 -12.83 -48.20 -5.20
CA LEU A 186 -14.22 -47.73 -5.32
C LEU A 186 -14.96 -48.29 -6.55
N LEU A 187 -14.26 -48.57 -7.64
CA LEU A 187 -14.87 -49.19 -8.84
C LEU A 187 -15.19 -50.69 -8.65
N GLU A 188 -14.60 -51.34 -7.65
CA GLU A 188 -14.81 -52.76 -7.32
C GLU A 188 -15.95 -52.94 -6.30
N ARG A 189 -16.54 -51.84 -5.82
CA ARG A 189 -17.63 -51.83 -4.84
C ARG A 189 -19.01 -52.08 -5.49
N PRO A 190 -19.98 -52.65 -4.75
CA PRO A 190 -21.31 -52.93 -5.28
C PRO A 190 -22.04 -51.65 -5.73
N PRO A 191 -22.95 -51.73 -6.73
CA PRO A 191 -23.64 -50.57 -7.29
C PRO A 191 -24.29 -49.61 -6.27
N PRO A 192 -24.97 -50.07 -5.20
CA PRO A 192 -25.58 -49.16 -4.22
C PRO A 192 -24.58 -48.24 -3.52
N LEU A 193 -23.37 -48.73 -3.20
CA LEU A 193 -22.34 -47.91 -2.57
C LEU A 193 -21.79 -46.86 -3.55
N ARG A 194 -21.65 -47.21 -4.83
CA ARG A 194 -21.22 -46.28 -5.88
C ARG A 194 -22.25 -45.19 -6.13
N ILE A 195 -23.55 -45.54 -6.11
CA ILE A 195 -24.66 -44.59 -6.23
C ILE A 195 -24.68 -43.65 -5.01
N GLY A 196 -24.55 -44.18 -3.79
CA GLY A 196 -24.48 -43.37 -2.57
C GLY A 196 -23.30 -42.40 -2.56
N LEU A 197 -22.11 -42.83 -2.98
CA LEU A 197 -20.94 -41.96 -3.11
C LEU A 197 -21.11 -40.92 -4.24
N GLY A 198 -21.79 -41.27 -5.34
CA GLY A 198 -22.17 -40.33 -6.38
C GLY A 198 -23.12 -39.26 -5.88
N ALA A 199 -24.16 -39.64 -5.13
CA ALA A 199 -25.11 -38.72 -4.51
C ALA A 199 -24.43 -37.80 -3.48
N ALA A 200 -23.54 -38.34 -2.64
CA ALA A 200 -22.72 -37.55 -1.72
C ALA A 200 -21.81 -36.55 -2.47
N GLY A 201 -21.24 -36.97 -3.61
CA GLY A 201 -20.49 -36.10 -4.51
C GLY A 201 -21.32 -34.94 -5.04
N VAL A 202 -22.56 -35.19 -5.48
CA VAL A 202 -23.49 -34.13 -5.92
C VAL A 202 -23.85 -33.18 -4.77
N ALA A 203 -24.09 -33.72 -3.57
CA ALA A 203 -24.46 -32.96 -2.38
C ALA A 203 -23.35 -32.03 -1.87
N THR A 204 -22.10 -32.17 -2.32
CA THR A 204 -21.00 -31.25 -1.95
C THR A 204 -21.24 -29.79 -2.34
N ILE A 205 -22.21 -29.51 -3.23
CA ILE A 205 -22.64 -28.13 -3.49
C ILE A 205 -23.17 -27.42 -2.25
N ALA A 206 -23.75 -28.15 -1.29
CA ALA A 206 -24.19 -27.59 -0.01
C ALA A 206 -23.03 -27.08 0.85
N LEU A 207 -21.80 -27.54 0.59
CA LEU A 207 -20.57 -27.05 1.24
C LEU A 207 -19.98 -25.82 0.54
N GLY A 208 -20.52 -25.43 -0.62
CA GLY A 208 -20.09 -24.30 -1.44
C GLY A 208 -19.62 -24.70 -2.84
N ALA A 209 -19.66 -23.73 -3.77
CA ALA A 209 -19.36 -23.95 -5.18
C ALA A 209 -17.96 -24.55 -5.43
N ASN A 210 -16.94 -24.18 -4.64
CA ASN A 210 -15.58 -24.71 -4.80
C ASN A 210 -15.47 -26.22 -4.46
N PHE A 211 -16.32 -26.74 -3.57
CA PHE A 211 -16.38 -28.17 -3.27
C PHE A 211 -17.17 -28.95 -4.32
N ALA A 212 -18.19 -28.31 -4.92
CA ALA A 212 -19.01 -28.90 -5.97
C ALA A 212 -18.18 -29.43 -7.15
N TYR A 213 -17.14 -28.71 -7.59
CA TYR A 213 -16.26 -29.17 -8.69
C TYR A 213 -15.65 -30.56 -8.44
N SER A 214 -15.12 -30.77 -7.24
CA SER A 214 -14.50 -32.05 -6.87
C SER A 214 -15.56 -33.15 -6.70
N GLY A 215 -16.64 -32.86 -5.98
CA GLY A 215 -17.68 -33.84 -5.71
C GLY A 215 -18.44 -34.25 -6.97
N TRP A 216 -18.75 -33.31 -7.86
CA TRP A 216 -19.44 -33.58 -9.13
C TRP A 216 -18.52 -34.31 -10.11
N ALA A 217 -17.23 -33.98 -10.16
CA ALA A 217 -16.27 -34.73 -10.97
C ALA A 217 -16.14 -36.19 -10.51
N VAL A 218 -16.18 -36.44 -9.20
CA VAL A 218 -16.21 -37.81 -8.64
C VAL A 218 -17.53 -38.51 -8.99
N ALA A 219 -18.67 -37.82 -8.89
CA ALA A 219 -19.97 -38.38 -9.25
C ALA A 219 -20.03 -38.78 -10.73
N LEU A 220 -19.59 -37.88 -11.64
CA LEU A 220 -19.47 -38.16 -13.07
C LEU A 220 -18.49 -39.31 -13.34
N PHE A 221 -17.36 -39.36 -12.64
CA PHE A 221 -16.41 -40.46 -12.76
C PHE A 221 -17.03 -41.81 -12.39
N LEU A 222 -17.74 -41.90 -11.26
CA LEU A 222 -18.39 -43.13 -10.81
C LEU A 222 -19.52 -43.55 -11.76
N LEU A 223 -20.32 -42.59 -12.21
CA LEU A 223 -21.40 -42.82 -13.18
C LEU A 223 -20.84 -43.38 -14.49
N PHE A 224 -19.92 -42.66 -15.13
CA PHE A 224 -19.36 -43.08 -16.42
C PHE A 224 -18.50 -44.33 -16.31
N ALA A 225 -17.88 -44.62 -15.16
CA ALA A 225 -17.20 -45.90 -14.94
C ALA A 225 -18.18 -47.08 -14.90
N ALA A 226 -19.45 -46.86 -14.55
CA ALA A 226 -20.50 -47.88 -14.52
C ALA A 226 -21.25 -48.04 -15.86
N LEU A 227 -21.16 -47.07 -16.78
CA LEU A 227 -21.82 -47.13 -18.07
C LEU A 227 -21.09 -48.06 -19.05
N ALA A 228 -21.79 -49.08 -19.55
CA ALA A 228 -21.36 -49.93 -20.65
C ALA A 228 -21.75 -49.31 -22.00
N LEU A 229 -21.10 -48.20 -22.37
CA LEU A 229 -21.39 -47.53 -23.64
C LEU A 229 -20.83 -48.33 -24.83
N PRO A 230 -21.49 -48.27 -26.01
CA PRO A 230 -20.96 -48.87 -27.22
C PRO A 230 -19.58 -48.29 -27.58
N ALA A 231 -18.72 -49.10 -28.20
CA ALA A 231 -17.36 -48.71 -28.57
C ALA A 231 -17.32 -47.80 -29.81
N TRP A 232 -17.92 -46.61 -29.72
CA TRP A 232 -17.97 -45.64 -30.82
C TRP A 232 -16.57 -45.20 -31.23
N ARG A 233 -16.21 -45.46 -32.49
CA ARG A 233 -14.91 -45.08 -33.08
C ARG A 233 -14.59 -43.58 -32.90
N PRO A 234 -15.55 -42.63 -33.08
CA PRO A 234 -15.28 -41.20 -32.88
C PRO A 234 -14.92 -40.84 -31.43
N VAL A 235 -15.61 -41.43 -30.45
CA VAL A 235 -15.33 -41.17 -29.01
C VAL A 235 -13.96 -41.72 -28.63
N ARG A 236 -13.62 -42.92 -29.12
CA ARG A 236 -12.28 -43.50 -28.92
C ARG A 236 -11.21 -42.60 -29.51
N PHE A 237 -11.40 -42.14 -30.74
CA PHE A 237 -10.47 -41.26 -31.43
C PHE A 237 -10.26 -39.94 -30.68
N ALA A 238 -11.34 -39.26 -30.28
CA ALA A 238 -11.27 -38.01 -29.53
C ALA A 238 -10.66 -38.18 -28.14
N SER A 239 -10.95 -39.30 -27.44
CA SER A 239 -10.32 -39.62 -26.16
C SER A 239 -8.80 -39.81 -26.30
N ASP A 240 -8.34 -40.47 -27.37
CA ASP A 240 -6.92 -40.72 -27.63
C ASP A 240 -6.15 -39.45 -28.02
N LEU A 241 -6.83 -38.45 -28.58
CA LEU A 241 -6.26 -37.16 -29.01
C LEU A 241 -6.52 -36.02 -28.00
N SER A 242 -7.18 -36.33 -26.89
CA SER A 242 -7.70 -35.32 -25.96
C SER A 242 -6.65 -34.40 -25.36
N TYR A 243 -5.42 -34.88 -25.14
CA TYR A 243 -4.35 -34.06 -24.59
C TYR A 243 -3.85 -33.02 -25.60
N GLU A 244 -3.60 -33.46 -26.83
CA GLU A 244 -3.16 -32.60 -27.91
C GLU A 244 -4.26 -31.59 -28.28
N LEU A 245 -5.52 -32.04 -28.33
CA LEU A 245 -6.69 -31.16 -28.50
C LEU A 245 -6.77 -30.12 -27.37
N PHE A 246 -6.55 -30.52 -26.12
CA PHE A 246 -6.52 -29.60 -24.98
C PHE A 246 -5.40 -28.57 -25.11
N LEU A 247 -4.23 -28.89 -25.68
CA LEU A 247 -3.17 -27.90 -25.85
C LEU A 247 -3.48 -26.87 -26.94
N VAL A 248 -4.12 -27.29 -28.02
CA VAL A 248 -4.34 -26.42 -29.21
C VAL A 248 -5.69 -25.73 -29.25
N HIS A 249 -6.69 -26.16 -28.47
CA HIS A 249 -8.05 -25.61 -28.56
C HIS A 249 -8.10 -24.10 -28.32
N GLY A 250 -7.38 -23.57 -27.32
CA GLY A 250 -7.40 -22.15 -26.98
C GLY A 250 -6.97 -21.24 -28.14
N PRO A 251 -5.75 -21.40 -28.67
CA PRO A 251 -5.30 -20.66 -29.85
C PRO A 251 -6.23 -20.80 -31.06
N ILE A 252 -6.79 -21.99 -31.28
CA ILE A 252 -7.65 -22.26 -32.44
C ILE A 252 -9.04 -21.66 -32.29
N VAL A 253 -9.61 -21.65 -31.07
CA VAL A 253 -10.86 -20.94 -30.77
C VAL A 253 -10.68 -19.44 -31.00
N VAL A 254 -9.55 -18.86 -30.57
CA VAL A 254 -9.25 -17.44 -30.84
C VAL A 254 -9.12 -17.17 -32.34
N LEU A 255 -8.39 -18.02 -33.05
CA LEU A 255 -8.24 -17.91 -34.50
C LEU A 255 -9.60 -17.98 -35.21
N ALA A 256 -10.42 -18.98 -34.89
CA ALA A 256 -11.71 -19.22 -35.53
C ALA A 256 -12.77 -18.15 -35.19
N ALA A 257 -12.78 -17.63 -33.95
CA ALA A 257 -13.80 -16.68 -33.50
C ALA A 257 -13.41 -15.21 -33.69
N ARG A 258 -12.12 -14.86 -33.73
CA ARG A 258 -11.67 -13.45 -33.82
C ARG A 258 -10.88 -13.10 -35.07
N VAL A 259 -10.19 -14.06 -35.68
CA VAL A 259 -9.30 -13.80 -36.81
C VAL A 259 -9.96 -14.20 -38.13
N LEU A 260 -10.47 -15.43 -38.21
CA LEU A 260 -11.10 -15.96 -39.43
C LEU A 260 -12.27 -15.10 -39.94
N PRO A 261 -13.19 -14.59 -39.09
CA PRO A 261 -14.30 -13.75 -39.54
C PRO A 261 -13.85 -12.41 -40.16
N ARG A 262 -12.63 -11.95 -39.87
CA ARG A 262 -12.06 -10.72 -40.44
C ARG A 262 -11.45 -10.92 -41.83
N VAL A 263 -11.13 -12.17 -42.18
CA VAL A 263 -10.46 -12.55 -43.44
C VAL A 263 -11.42 -13.27 -44.38
N LEU A 264 -12.32 -14.08 -43.84
CA LEU A 264 -13.39 -14.78 -44.55
C LEU A 264 -14.72 -14.61 -43.78
N PRO A 265 -15.71 -13.85 -44.29
CA PRO A 265 -17.00 -13.66 -43.63
C PRO A 265 -17.89 -14.90 -43.81
N LEU A 266 -17.59 -15.96 -43.07
CA LEU A 266 -18.36 -17.21 -43.08
C LEU A 266 -19.44 -17.19 -42.00
N PRO A 267 -20.62 -17.80 -42.25
CA PRO A 267 -21.61 -18.08 -41.22
C PRO A 267 -20.97 -18.81 -40.02
N TRP A 268 -21.35 -18.43 -38.81
CA TRP A 268 -20.81 -18.99 -37.56
C TRP A 268 -20.75 -20.53 -37.50
N PRO A 269 -21.79 -21.28 -37.95
CA PRO A 269 -21.72 -22.74 -37.98
C PRO A 269 -20.59 -23.30 -38.87
N ILE A 270 -20.29 -22.62 -39.98
CA ILE A 270 -19.24 -23.00 -40.92
C ILE A 270 -17.86 -22.64 -40.33
N ALA A 271 -17.73 -21.45 -39.74
CA ALA A 271 -16.51 -21.04 -39.04
C ALA A 271 -16.17 -21.98 -37.87
N LEU A 272 -17.20 -22.41 -37.12
CA LEU A 272 -17.07 -23.38 -36.03
C LEU A 272 -16.65 -24.77 -36.56
N ALA A 273 -17.29 -25.26 -37.63
CA ALA A 273 -16.92 -26.54 -38.25
C ALA A 273 -15.47 -26.54 -38.78
N LEU A 274 -15.04 -25.44 -39.41
CA LEU A 274 -13.65 -25.24 -39.83
C LEU A 274 -12.69 -25.17 -38.65
N GLY A 275 -13.06 -24.47 -37.58
CA GLY A 275 -12.27 -24.41 -36.34
C GLY A 275 -12.08 -25.79 -35.70
N VAL A 276 -13.14 -26.61 -35.67
CA VAL A 276 -13.06 -28.01 -35.19
C VAL A 276 -12.15 -28.85 -36.09
N GLY A 277 -12.29 -28.74 -37.42
CA GLY A 277 -11.42 -29.42 -38.37
C GLY A 277 -9.94 -29.04 -38.19
N LEU A 278 -9.66 -27.75 -38.02
CA LEU A 278 -8.31 -27.23 -37.76
C LEU A 278 -7.76 -27.71 -36.41
N ALA A 279 -8.58 -27.77 -35.36
CA ALA A 279 -8.19 -28.30 -34.05
C ALA A 279 -7.78 -29.78 -34.13
N VAL A 280 -8.54 -30.59 -34.87
CA VAL A 280 -8.22 -32.01 -35.09
C VAL A 280 -6.92 -32.14 -35.89
N ALA A 281 -6.77 -31.39 -37.00
CA ALA A 281 -5.56 -31.42 -37.82
C ALA A 281 -4.31 -30.98 -37.03
N ALA A 282 -4.40 -29.88 -36.29
CA ALA A 282 -3.32 -29.37 -35.45
C ALA A 282 -2.95 -30.36 -34.33
N ALA A 283 -3.93 -31.00 -33.70
CA ALA A 283 -3.68 -32.00 -32.67
C ALA A 283 -3.02 -33.27 -33.23
N LEU A 284 -3.40 -33.72 -34.43
CA LEU A 284 -2.73 -34.84 -35.11
C LEU A 284 -1.29 -34.50 -35.48
N GLY A 285 -1.06 -33.32 -36.06
CA GLY A 285 0.29 -32.84 -36.39
C GLY A 285 1.17 -32.71 -35.15
N LEU A 286 0.61 -32.15 -34.07
CA LEU A 286 1.29 -32.02 -32.78
C LEU A 286 1.69 -33.38 -32.20
N ARG A 287 0.80 -34.38 -32.29
CA ARG A 287 1.05 -35.74 -31.81
C ARG A 287 2.21 -36.40 -32.54
N GLU A 288 2.25 -36.32 -33.87
CA GLU A 288 3.35 -36.91 -34.65
C GLU A 288 4.66 -36.15 -34.45
N ALA A 289 4.63 -34.81 -34.39
CA ALA A 289 5.82 -34.00 -34.09
C ALA A 289 6.39 -34.30 -32.69
N ALA A 290 5.53 -34.43 -31.68
CA ALA A 290 5.94 -34.82 -30.33
C ALA A 290 6.54 -36.23 -30.27
N ARG A 291 6.02 -37.18 -31.06
CA ARG A 291 6.59 -38.54 -31.18
C ARG A 291 7.99 -38.50 -31.80
N LEU A 292 8.17 -37.76 -32.90
CA LEU A 292 9.47 -37.60 -33.54
C LEU A 292 10.49 -36.94 -32.61
N LEU A 293 10.10 -35.87 -31.91
CA LEU A 293 10.94 -35.21 -30.89
C LEU A 293 11.37 -36.19 -29.80
N THR A 294 10.45 -37.04 -29.34
CA THR A 294 10.72 -38.05 -28.32
C THR A 294 11.68 -39.14 -28.83
N MET A 295 11.58 -39.54 -30.10
CA MET A 295 12.50 -40.49 -30.74
C MET A 295 13.92 -39.92 -30.90
N LEU A 296 14.05 -38.61 -31.15
CA LEU A 296 15.34 -37.94 -31.35
C LEU A 296 16.05 -37.59 -30.02
N ALA A 297 15.31 -37.36 -28.93
CA ALA A 297 15.85 -36.80 -27.68
C ALA A 297 16.30 -37.83 -26.62
N LEU A 298 16.27 -39.15 -26.90
CA LEU A 298 16.59 -40.18 -25.90
C LEU A 298 17.70 -41.16 -26.34
N PRO A 299 18.99 -40.90 -26.03
CA PRO A 299 19.90 -41.94 -25.60
C PRO A 299 19.56 -42.34 -24.15
N ARG A 300 19.64 -43.64 -23.85
CA ARG A 300 19.26 -44.28 -22.58
C ARG A 300 19.82 -43.55 -21.35
N LEU A 301 18.99 -42.74 -20.67
CA LEU A 301 19.30 -42.16 -19.36
C LEU A 301 19.38 -43.29 -18.32
N SER A 302 20.58 -43.52 -17.76
CA SER A 302 20.80 -44.52 -16.73
C SER A 302 20.33 -44.05 -15.34
N ALA A 303 19.93 -45.01 -14.51
CA ALA A 303 19.36 -44.81 -13.16
C ALA A 303 20.14 -43.88 -12.18
N PRO A 304 21.48 -43.70 -12.25
CA PRO A 304 22.20 -42.80 -11.34
C PRO A 304 21.90 -41.32 -11.58
N ALA A 305 21.60 -40.91 -12.83
CA ALA A 305 21.34 -39.52 -13.19
C ALA A 305 20.00 -39.01 -12.61
N VAL A 306 18.99 -39.89 -12.55
CA VAL A 306 17.65 -39.57 -12.02
C VAL A 306 17.66 -39.39 -10.50
N ARG A 307 18.53 -40.11 -9.79
CA ARG A 307 18.71 -39.98 -8.32
C ARG A 307 19.39 -38.67 -7.93
N ARG A 308 20.37 -38.20 -8.72
CA ARG A 308 21.01 -36.89 -8.51
C ARG A 308 20.07 -35.72 -8.82
N ALA A 309 19.25 -35.83 -9.86
CA ALA A 309 18.26 -34.81 -10.21
C ALA A 309 17.11 -34.69 -9.19
N THR A 310 16.65 -35.79 -8.59
CA THR A 310 15.57 -35.76 -7.57
C THR A 310 16.06 -35.24 -6.22
N THR A 311 17.29 -35.58 -5.82
CA THR A 311 17.89 -35.03 -4.59
C THR A 311 18.21 -33.54 -4.77
N ALA A 312 18.71 -33.13 -5.95
CA ALA A 312 18.90 -31.73 -6.29
C ALA A 312 17.57 -30.96 -6.34
N ALA A 313 16.48 -31.52 -6.88
CA ALA A 313 15.18 -30.85 -6.92
C ALA A 313 14.54 -30.69 -5.53
N VAL A 314 14.69 -31.68 -4.64
CA VAL A 314 14.20 -31.60 -3.25
C VAL A 314 15.06 -30.63 -2.41
N VAL A 315 16.37 -30.62 -2.62
CA VAL A 315 17.28 -29.65 -1.99
C VAL A 315 17.07 -28.25 -2.55
N ILE A 316 16.79 -28.08 -3.85
CA ILE A 316 16.43 -26.80 -4.47
C ILE A 316 15.03 -26.34 -4.06
N LEU A 317 14.08 -27.23 -3.74
CA LEU A 317 12.78 -26.86 -3.17
C LEU A 317 12.82 -26.57 -1.67
N ALA A 318 13.76 -27.16 -0.93
CA ALA A 318 13.99 -26.91 0.50
C ALA A 318 14.96 -25.73 0.76
N LEU A 319 15.84 -25.43 -0.20
CA LEU A 319 16.78 -24.29 -0.20
C LEU A 319 16.40 -23.21 -1.21
N ALA A 320 15.28 -23.35 -1.94
CA ALA A 320 14.72 -22.23 -2.68
C ALA A 320 14.51 -21.15 -1.63
N PRO A 321 15.23 -20.02 -1.70
CA PRO A 321 14.83 -18.90 -0.91
C PRO A 321 13.38 -18.68 -1.32
N TRP A 322 12.44 -18.75 -0.37
CA TRP A 322 11.25 -17.91 -0.47
C TRP A 322 11.74 -16.60 -1.03
N PRO A 323 11.18 -16.07 -2.14
CA PRO A 323 11.66 -14.83 -2.69
C PRO A 323 11.72 -13.89 -1.52
N ALA A 324 12.94 -13.56 -1.10
CA ALA A 324 13.14 -12.59 -0.07
C ALA A 324 12.53 -11.37 -0.73
N GLN A 325 11.31 -11.01 -0.32
CA GLN A 325 10.75 -9.69 -0.59
C GLN A 325 11.92 -8.76 -0.44
N ALA A 326 12.21 -7.97 -1.48
CA ALA A 326 13.30 -7.02 -1.41
C ALA A 326 13.12 -6.24 -0.10
N GLN A 327 13.96 -6.54 0.90
CA GLN A 327 13.70 -6.09 2.26
C GLN A 327 13.99 -4.60 2.28
N VAL A 328 12.99 -3.84 2.66
CA VAL A 328 13.02 -2.38 2.79
C VAL A 328 14.06 -2.01 3.84
N GLY A 329 14.94 -1.05 3.53
CA GLY A 329 15.80 -0.43 4.54
C GLY A 329 15.02 0.60 5.38
N GLY A 330 15.62 1.12 6.43
CA GLY A 330 14.91 1.92 7.43
C GLY A 330 14.46 1.10 8.64
N LEU A 331 13.52 1.61 9.42
CA LEU A 331 13.09 1.00 10.68
C LEU A 331 12.45 -0.38 10.44
N THR A 332 12.87 -1.39 11.20
CA THR A 332 12.49 -2.78 10.90
C THR A 332 11.25 -3.26 11.63
N ALA A 333 10.94 -2.66 12.77
CA ALA A 333 9.69 -2.80 13.49
C ALA A 333 9.41 -1.49 14.23
N LEU A 334 8.14 -1.17 14.45
CA LEU A 334 7.83 -0.05 15.34
C LEU A 334 8.35 -0.35 16.74
N PRO A 335 8.92 0.65 17.44
CA PRO A 335 9.19 0.52 18.87
C PRO A 335 7.90 0.20 19.61
N GLU A 336 8.00 -0.55 20.70
CA GLU A 336 6.87 -0.87 21.55
C GLU A 336 6.08 0.39 21.89
N ALA A 337 4.75 0.28 21.86
CA ALA A 337 3.88 1.37 22.25
C ALA A 337 4.27 1.80 23.67
N GLU A 338 4.39 3.11 23.90
CA GLU A 338 4.70 3.61 25.22
C GLU A 338 3.66 3.08 26.21
N ALA A 339 4.13 2.37 27.24
CA ALA A 339 3.23 1.80 28.24
C ALA A 339 2.39 2.93 28.85
N PRO A 340 1.09 2.70 29.08
CA PRO A 340 0.25 3.71 29.68
C PRO A 340 0.83 4.10 31.05
N GLY A 341 1.02 5.39 31.26
CA GLY A 341 1.37 5.94 32.55
C GLY A 341 0.28 5.71 33.60
N PRO A 342 0.56 6.10 34.85
CA PRO A 342 -0.46 6.11 35.89
C PRO A 342 -1.68 6.92 35.44
N ASN A 343 -2.87 6.55 35.94
CA ASN A 343 -4.06 7.37 35.72
C ASN A 343 -3.89 8.68 36.49
N LEU A 344 -4.02 9.80 35.78
CA LEU A 344 -3.85 11.14 36.31
C LEU A 344 -5.15 11.70 36.88
N LEU A 345 -6.27 11.01 36.66
CA LEU A 345 -7.55 11.33 37.31
C LEU A 345 -7.57 10.79 38.74
N LYS A 346 -8.08 11.61 39.67
CA LYS A 346 -8.45 11.24 41.03
C LYS A 346 -9.86 10.64 41.03
N ASN A 347 -10.06 9.59 41.81
CA ASN A 347 -11.31 8.82 41.88
C ASN A 347 -11.91 8.45 40.50
N PRO A 348 -11.12 7.80 39.62
CA PRO A 348 -11.56 7.44 38.26
C PRO A 348 -12.71 6.42 38.22
N ASP A 349 -12.83 5.60 39.27
CA ASP A 349 -13.90 4.61 39.44
C ASP A 349 -15.16 5.19 40.10
N LEU A 350 -15.17 6.50 40.41
CA LEU A 350 -16.34 7.24 40.93
C LEU A 350 -16.89 6.74 42.28
N GLU A 351 -16.09 6.04 43.08
CA GLU A 351 -16.39 5.68 44.48
C GLU A 351 -16.63 6.91 45.38
N ALA A 352 -16.01 8.04 45.02
CA ALA A 352 -16.25 9.35 45.62
C ALA A 352 -16.20 10.47 44.56
N THR A 353 -17.15 11.40 44.61
CA THR A 353 -17.30 12.48 43.62
C THR A 353 -16.64 13.80 44.01
N SER A 354 -15.99 13.89 45.16
CA SER A 354 -15.36 15.13 45.67
C SER A 354 -14.26 15.71 44.78
N ALA A 355 -13.67 14.89 43.90
CA ALA A 355 -12.68 15.31 42.92
C ALA A 355 -13.30 15.74 41.57
N TRP A 356 -14.62 15.68 41.43
CA TRP A 356 -15.35 15.93 40.20
C TRP A 356 -16.30 17.13 40.37
N SER A 357 -16.28 18.05 39.41
CA SER A 357 -17.30 19.08 39.30
C SER A 357 -18.49 18.53 38.52
N LEU A 358 -19.59 18.24 39.21
CA LEU A 358 -20.84 17.72 38.64
C LEU A 358 -21.92 18.79 38.70
N LEU A 359 -22.15 19.52 37.61
CA LEU A 359 -23.13 20.61 37.56
C LEU A 359 -24.07 20.46 36.34
N PRO A 360 -25.40 20.55 36.50
CA PRO A 360 -26.14 20.44 37.76
C PRO A 360 -26.16 18.98 38.27
N ALA A 361 -25.82 18.78 39.54
CA ALA A 361 -25.92 17.47 40.20
C ALA A 361 -27.39 17.05 40.38
N GLY A 362 -27.64 15.74 40.45
CA GLY A 362 -28.97 15.16 40.63
C GLY A 362 -29.67 14.86 39.30
N ASP A 363 -30.49 15.80 38.83
CA ASP A 363 -31.37 15.59 37.67
C ASP A 363 -30.62 15.28 36.38
N VAL A 364 -29.46 15.93 36.19
CA VAL A 364 -28.61 15.72 35.01
C VAL A 364 -27.50 14.73 35.32
N TRP A 365 -26.60 15.05 36.26
CA TRP A 365 -25.47 14.19 36.64
C TRP A 365 -25.68 13.50 37.99
N ALA A 366 -25.62 12.16 38.02
CA ALA A 366 -25.72 11.39 39.26
C ALA A 366 -24.80 10.16 39.23
N VAL A 367 -24.37 9.66 40.37
CA VAL A 367 -23.63 8.38 40.45
C VAL A 367 -24.58 7.26 40.87
N GLU A 368 -24.55 6.15 40.15
CA GLU A 368 -25.42 4.98 40.36
C GLU A 368 -24.58 3.72 40.59
N ARG A 369 -25.01 2.84 41.52
CA ARG A 369 -24.34 1.56 41.84
C ARG A 369 -24.70 0.41 40.90
N ALA A 370 -25.01 0.71 39.64
CA ALA A 370 -25.37 -0.24 38.59
C ALA A 370 -24.41 -0.16 37.38
N GLY A 371 -23.16 0.24 37.62
CA GLY A 371 -22.14 0.33 36.60
C GLY A 371 -21.57 -1.04 36.19
N ARG A 372 -20.62 -1.00 35.26
CA ARG A 372 -19.91 -2.19 34.77
C ARG A 372 -19.24 -2.94 35.92
N ASP A 373 -19.37 -4.26 35.93
CA ASP A 373 -18.81 -5.16 36.96
C ASP A 373 -19.24 -4.84 38.41
N GLY A 374 -20.42 -4.24 38.59
CA GLY A 374 -20.96 -3.87 39.91
C GLY A 374 -20.35 -2.61 40.54
N LYS A 375 -19.51 -1.87 39.79
CA LYS A 375 -18.90 -0.62 40.24
C LYS A 375 -19.84 0.59 40.06
N PRO A 376 -19.57 1.73 40.71
CA PRO A 376 -20.29 2.97 40.46
C PRO A 376 -20.13 3.44 39.00
N ALA A 377 -21.19 4.02 38.44
CA ALA A 377 -21.14 4.69 37.14
C ALA A 377 -21.72 6.11 37.25
N LEU A 378 -21.13 7.05 36.51
CA LEU A 378 -21.68 8.39 36.37
C LEU A 378 -22.78 8.33 35.32
N ARG A 379 -24.02 8.60 35.71
CA ARG A 379 -25.17 8.75 34.83
C ARG A 379 -25.34 10.20 34.41
N MET A 380 -25.60 10.41 33.12
CA MET A 380 -26.18 11.63 32.56
C MET A 380 -27.61 11.33 32.05
N ALA A 381 -28.60 12.13 32.43
CA ALA A 381 -29.92 12.13 31.80
C ALA A 381 -30.49 13.55 31.72
N ASN A 382 -31.67 13.71 31.11
CA ASN A 382 -32.42 14.99 31.10
C ASN A 382 -31.62 16.20 30.56
N ALA A 383 -30.60 15.96 29.74
CA ALA A 383 -29.73 17.00 29.20
C ALA A 383 -30.51 18.03 28.36
N ALA A 384 -31.57 17.63 27.67
CA ALA A 384 -32.47 18.53 26.93
C ALA A 384 -33.26 19.52 27.80
N ARG A 385 -33.36 19.30 29.12
CA ARG A 385 -34.10 20.19 30.04
C ARG A 385 -33.31 21.44 30.45
N VAL A 386 -32.01 21.49 30.12
CA VAL A 386 -31.14 22.61 30.43
C VAL A 386 -30.60 23.20 29.13
N LYS A 387 -30.50 24.53 29.07
CA LYS A 387 -30.04 25.26 27.87
C LYS A 387 -28.59 24.91 27.49
N TYR A 388 -27.77 24.60 28.49
CA TYR A 388 -26.40 24.15 28.35
C TYR A 388 -26.13 23.13 29.46
N VAL A 389 -25.58 21.97 29.12
CA VAL A 389 -25.17 20.95 30.08
C VAL A 389 -23.68 21.14 30.36
N PRO A 390 -23.28 21.66 31.53
CA PRO A 390 -21.88 21.63 31.92
C PRO A 390 -21.40 20.17 31.97
N GLY A 391 -20.17 19.93 31.52
CA GLY A 391 -19.57 18.60 31.63
C GLY A 391 -19.34 18.22 33.10
N ALA A 392 -19.24 16.92 33.37
CA ALA A 392 -18.55 16.44 34.55
C ALA A 392 -17.04 16.65 34.34
N GLU A 393 -16.42 17.54 35.11
CA GLU A 393 -15.04 17.98 34.88
C GLU A 393 -14.10 17.60 36.02
N GLN A 394 -12.85 17.31 35.68
CA GLN A 394 -11.74 17.27 36.62
C GLN A 394 -10.55 18.04 36.06
N THR A 395 -10.03 18.99 36.85
CA THR A 395 -8.83 19.75 36.50
C THR A 395 -7.57 18.95 36.83
N VAL A 396 -6.64 18.92 35.88
CA VAL A 396 -5.36 18.21 35.97
C VAL A 396 -4.21 19.11 35.53
N THR A 397 -3.03 18.91 36.08
CA THR A 397 -1.80 19.56 35.59
C THR A 397 -1.03 18.56 34.73
N LEU A 398 -0.76 18.92 33.48
CA LEU A 398 -0.07 18.05 32.52
C LEU A 398 1.29 18.64 32.14
N GLU A 399 2.25 17.75 31.91
CA GLU A 399 3.56 18.06 31.34
C GLU A 399 3.55 17.85 29.82
N PRO A 400 4.49 18.43 29.05
CA PRO A 400 4.61 18.15 27.63
C PRO A 400 4.78 16.66 27.33
N GLY A 401 3.93 16.13 26.45
CA GLY A 401 3.89 14.70 26.14
C GLY A 401 2.61 14.28 25.41
N LEU A 402 2.46 12.98 25.21
CA LEU A 402 1.27 12.39 24.59
C LEU A 402 0.37 11.80 25.66
N TYR A 403 -0.92 12.05 25.55
CA TYR A 403 -1.92 11.62 26.51
C TYR A 403 -3.01 10.79 25.85
N THR A 404 -3.59 9.87 26.61
CA THR A 404 -4.76 9.09 26.21
C THR A 404 -5.89 9.37 27.19
N ILE A 405 -7.06 9.70 26.65
CA ILE A 405 -8.32 9.69 27.39
C ILE A 405 -9.10 8.43 27.03
N GLU A 406 -9.68 7.77 28.02
CA GLU A 406 -10.51 6.60 27.80
C GLU A 406 -11.56 6.42 28.90
N GLY A 407 -12.61 5.67 28.59
CA GLY A 407 -13.68 5.32 29.52
C GLY A 407 -14.70 4.40 28.86
N TRP A 408 -15.47 3.68 29.66
CA TRP A 408 -16.58 2.86 29.18
C TRP A 408 -17.86 3.70 29.14
N VAL A 409 -18.58 3.64 28.03
CA VAL A 409 -19.82 4.38 27.81
C VAL A 409 -20.94 3.38 27.49
N LYS A 410 -22.08 3.53 28.17
CA LYS A 410 -23.34 2.84 27.86
C LYS A 410 -24.40 3.91 27.60
N THR A 411 -25.28 3.70 26.63
CA THR A 411 -26.34 4.67 26.33
C THR A 411 -27.69 3.99 26.09
N ARG A 412 -28.77 4.70 26.36
CA ARG A 412 -30.14 4.28 26.06
C ARG A 412 -30.91 5.45 25.47
N ASP A 413 -31.39 5.25 24.24
CA ASP A 413 -32.17 6.18 23.44
C ASP A 413 -31.54 7.59 23.37
N LEU A 414 -30.21 7.65 23.40
CA LEU A 414 -29.48 8.89 23.58
C LEU A 414 -29.34 9.65 22.25
N GLY A 415 -29.74 10.92 22.20
CA GLY A 415 -29.51 11.80 21.05
C GLY A 415 -30.19 11.32 19.75
N THR A 416 -31.31 10.62 19.86
CA THR A 416 -32.10 10.14 18.70
C THR A 416 -32.82 11.27 17.96
N ASN A 417 -32.98 12.42 18.61
CA ASN A 417 -33.68 13.61 18.11
C ASN A 417 -32.80 14.53 17.23
N ASP A 418 -31.48 14.57 17.45
CA ASP A 418 -30.52 15.28 16.59
C ASP A 418 -29.34 14.37 16.29
N PRO A 419 -29.06 14.06 15.01
CA PRO A 419 -27.97 13.20 14.64
C PRO A 419 -26.58 13.72 15.06
N ARG A 420 -26.46 15.01 15.40
CA ARG A 420 -25.26 15.65 15.92
C ARG A 420 -25.23 15.72 17.45
N SER A 421 -26.14 15.07 18.17
CA SER A 421 -26.18 15.09 19.64
C SER A 421 -25.79 13.74 20.25
N GLY A 422 -25.21 13.76 21.45
CA GLY A 422 -24.76 12.57 22.16
C GLY A 422 -23.80 12.89 23.31
N VAL A 423 -22.89 11.98 23.64
CA VAL A 423 -21.87 12.19 24.68
C VAL A 423 -20.46 11.88 24.20
N ARG A 424 -19.45 12.48 24.86
CA ARG A 424 -18.04 12.27 24.55
C ARG A 424 -17.14 12.55 25.77
N LEU A 425 -15.93 12.02 25.72
CA LEU A 425 -14.83 12.34 26.63
C LEU A 425 -13.94 13.38 25.96
N CYS A 426 -13.47 14.39 26.68
CA CYS A 426 -12.57 15.39 26.13
C CYS A 426 -11.39 15.71 27.06
N LEU A 427 -10.28 16.12 26.45
CA LEU A 427 -9.22 16.87 27.09
C LEU A 427 -9.28 18.30 26.57
N ASP A 428 -9.53 19.26 27.47
CA ASP A 428 -9.68 20.68 27.18
C ASP A 428 -8.47 21.45 27.72
N ALA A 429 -7.81 22.20 26.85
CA ALA A 429 -6.64 22.99 27.19
C ALA A 429 -6.96 24.40 27.67
N ARG A 430 -8.21 24.84 27.62
CA ARG A 430 -8.56 26.23 27.96
C ARG A 430 -8.46 26.50 29.47
N PRO A 431 -7.92 27.66 29.89
CA PRO A 431 -7.47 28.78 29.05
C PRO A 431 -5.99 28.68 28.61
N ALA A 432 -5.23 27.68 29.06
CA ALA A 432 -3.80 27.54 28.74
C ALA A 432 -3.50 27.34 27.24
N GLY A 433 -4.44 26.76 26.49
CA GLY A 433 -4.44 26.68 25.04
C GLY A 433 -5.86 26.76 24.48
N ASN A 434 -6.01 27.24 23.24
CA ASN A 434 -7.31 27.36 22.58
C ASN A 434 -7.66 26.10 21.77
N TRP A 435 -7.63 24.94 22.41
CA TRP A 435 -8.02 23.67 21.79
C TRP A 435 -8.66 22.72 22.79
N TRP A 436 -9.50 21.82 22.29
CA TRP A 436 -10.00 20.67 23.03
C TRP A 436 -10.08 19.49 22.06
N GLN A 437 -9.68 18.30 22.50
CA GLN A 437 -9.80 17.09 21.70
C GLN A 437 -10.74 16.12 22.40
N CYS A 438 -11.69 15.58 21.64
CA CYS A 438 -12.73 14.71 22.17
C CYS A 438 -12.80 13.39 21.40
N THR A 439 -13.26 12.35 22.06
CA THR A 439 -13.70 11.12 21.42
C THR A 439 -14.87 11.38 20.46
N ASP A 440 -15.14 10.43 19.56
CA ASP A 440 -16.36 10.41 18.75
C ASP A 440 -17.61 10.52 19.62
N VAL A 441 -18.65 11.11 19.05
CA VAL A 441 -19.94 11.28 19.71
C VAL A 441 -20.65 9.94 19.80
N VAL A 442 -20.84 9.46 21.03
CA VAL A 442 -21.59 8.23 21.33
C VAL A 442 -23.07 8.58 21.47
N ARG A 443 -23.93 7.82 20.78
CA ARG A 443 -25.38 8.05 20.69
C ARG A 443 -26.15 6.74 20.46
N GLY A 444 -27.48 6.82 20.49
CA GLY A 444 -28.39 5.70 20.32
C GLY A 444 -28.49 4.83 21.57
N THR A 445 -28.79 3.55 21.38
CA THR A 445 -28.83 2.54 22.44
C THR A 445 -27.66 1.58 22.21
N ILE A 446 -26.65 1.67 23.06
CA ILE A 446 -25.48 0.79 23.01
C ILE A 446 -25.17 0.24 24.39
N GLU A 447 -24.72 -1.01 24.44
CA GLU A 447 -24.14 -1.58 25.65
C GLU A 447 -22.73 -1.03 25.92
N TRP A 448 -22.19 -1.33 27.10
CA TRP A 448 -20.87 -0.86 27.55
C TRP A 448 -19.81 -1.03 26.47
N THR A 449 -19.41 0.10 25.88
CA THR A 449 -18.43 0.19 24.81
C THR A 449 -17.32 1.11 25.25
N GLN A 450 -16.07 0.74 24.99
CA GLN A 450 -14.94 1.58 25.33
C GLN A 450 -14.85 2.76 24.35
N SER A 451 -14.88 3.97 24.89
CA SER A 451 -14.57 5.21 24.17
C SER A 451 -13.16 5.63 24.52
N ARG A 452 -12.33 5.90 23.51
CA ARG A 452 -10.90 6.18 23.69
C ARG A 452 -10.42 7.16 22.63
N LEU A 453 -9.59 8.11 23.05
CA LEU A 453 -8.80 8.96 22.16
C LEU A 453 -7.36 8.96 22.68
N ALA A 454 -6.44 8.47 21.86
CA ALA A 454 -5.02 8.32 22.20
C ALA A 454 -4.13 9.37 21.52
N ALA A 455 -2.90 9.49 22.01
CA ALA A 455 -1.86 10.35 21.45
C ALA A 455 -2.24 11.84 21.35
N ILE A 456 -3.05 12.35 22.29
CA ILE A 456 -3.36 13.78 22.41
C ILE A 456 -2.08 14.53 22.81
N PRO A 457 -1.56 15.43 21.96
CA PRO A 457 -0.31 16.12 22.23
C PRO A 457 -0.53 17.32 23.15
N VAL A 458 0.17 17.31 24.28
CA VAL A 458 0.31 18.46 25.18
C VAL A 458 1.69 19.06 24.92
N LYS A 459 1.72 20.31 24.46
CA LYS A 459 2.96 21.01 24.07
C LYS A 459 3.60 21.76 25.24
N GLU A 460 2.78 22.30 26.12
CA GLU A 460 3.20 23.16 27.21
C GLU A 460 2.78 22.54 28.54
N LYS A 461 3.59 22.78 29.56
CA LYS A 461 3.20 22.45 30.92
C LYS A 461 2.06 23.38 31.33
N GLY A 462 0.97 22.84 31.87
CA GLY A 462 -0.16 23.69 32.20
C GLY A 462 -1.32 22.97 32.89
N THR A 463 -2.37 23.75 33.13
CA THR A 463 -3.64 23.26 33.67
C THR A 463 -4.58 22.92 32.53
N TYR A 464 -5.10 21.70 32.56
CA TYR A 464 -6.03 21.13 31.59
C TYR A 464 -7.27 20.60 32.30
N LYS A 465 -8.34 20.34 31.55
CA LYS A 465 -9.54 19.73 32.09
C LYS A 465 -9.85 18.44 31.34
N PHE A 466 -10.00 17.36 32.08
CA PHE A 466 -10.69 16.18 31.58
C PHE A 466 -12.18 16.38 31.75
N THR A 467 -12.96 16.21 30.69
CA THR A 467 -14.42 16.40 30.75
C THR A 467 -15.16 15.21 30.18
N VAL A 468 -16.26 14.87 30.84
CA VAL A 468 -17.28 13.94 30.35
C VAL A 468 -18.52 14.78 30.12
N GLY A 469 -19.00 14.86 28.88
CA GLY A 469 -20.02 15.87 28.58
C GLY A 469 -20.96 15.49 27.46
N ALA A 470 -22.14 16.11 27.51
CA ALA A 470 -23.06 16.14 26.38
C ALA A 470 -22.46 16.95 25.23
N TYR A 471 -22.69 16.48 24.01
CA TYR A 471 -22.56 17.25 22.80
C TYR A 471 -23.95 17.59 22.28
N GLY A 472 -24.24 18.88 22.13
CA GLY A 472 -25.61 19.37 21.97
C GLY A 472 -26.42 19.21 23.26
N ALA A 473 -27.74 18.98 23.11
CA ALA A 473 -28.67 18.74 24.22
C ALA A 473 -29.40 17.40 24.01
N PRO A 474 -28.68 16.26 24.11
CA PRO A 474 -29.25 14.95 23.79
C PRO A 474 -30.36 14.58 24.78
N GLU A 475 -31.47 14.07 24.26
CA GLU A 475 -32.44 13.33 25.08
C GLU A 475 -31.93 11.91 25.35
N GLY A 476 -32.47 11.21 26.35
CA GLY A 476 -32.06 9.86 26.74
C GLY A 476 -31.09 9.81 27.92
N VAL A 477 -30.41 8.67 28.08
CA VAL A 477 -29.53 8.39 29.23
C VAL A 477 -28.18 7.86 28.78
N ALA A 478 -27.11 8.31 29.44
CA ALA A 478 -25.75 7.79 29.28
C ALA A 478 -25.16 7.40 30.64
N TRP A 479 -24.30 6.39 30.67
CA TRP A 479 -23.54 5.98 31.84
C TRP A 479 -22.05 5.88 31.48
N PHE A 480 -21.19 6.28 32.42
CA PHE A 480 -19.74 6.28 32.28
C PHE A 480 -19.07 5.51 33.42
N ASN A 481 -18.07 4.68 33.11
CA ASN A 481 -17.30 3.95 34.10
C ASN A 481 -15.83 3.81 33.65
N GLY A 482 -14.91 3.62 34.61
CA GLY A 482 -13.48 3.36 34.32
C GLY A 482 -12.79 4.51 33.57
N LEU A 483 -13.03 5.76 34.00
CA LEU A 483 -12.48 6.94 33.35
C LEU A 483 -10.96 7.03 33.55
N ALA A 484 -10.22 7.33 32.49
CA ALA A 484 -8.78 7.49 32.61
C ALA A 484 -8.24 8.61 31.71
N LEU A 485 -7.25 9.32 32.26
CA LEU A 485 -6.34 10.20 31.55
C LEU A 485 -4.93 9.74 31.85
N ARG A 486 -4.19 9.27 30.86
CA ARG A 486 -2.86 8.67 31.05
C ARG A 486 -1.85 9.32 30.13
N GLY A 487 -0.76 9.82 30.69
CA GLY A 487 0.42 10.21 29.90
C GLY A 487 1.15 8.96 29.42
N ALA A 488 1.71 9.02 28.22
CA ALA A 488 2.55 7.97 27.69
C ALA A 488 3.90 7.95 28.44
N ARG A 489 4.35 6.77 28.91
CA ARG A 489 5.68 6.67 29.54
C ARG A 489 6.75 6.84 28.46
N LYS A 490 7.57 7.88 28.60
CA LYS A 490 8.74 8.09 27.73
C LYS A 490 9.57 6.82 27.64
N ARG A 491 9.91 6.42 26.42
CA ARG A 491 10.82 5.30 26.18
C ARG A 491 12.17 5.54 26.84
N ALA A 492 12.78 4.46 27.35
CA ALA A 492 14.11 4.50 27.91
C ALA A 492 15.18 4.92 26.87
N LEU A 493 14.96 4.54 25.61
CA LEU A 493 15.80 4.89 24.46
C LEU A 493 14.88 5.22 23.26
N ASP A 494 15.09 6.37 22.64
CA ASP A 494 14.51 6.76 21.35
C ASP A 494 15.62 7.00 20.33
N VAL A 495 15.43 6.47 19.12
CA VAL A 495 16.45 6.45 18.07
C VAL A 495 15.79 6.85 16.76
N TYR A 496 16.47 7.70 16.00
CA TYR A 496 16.02 8.10 14.68
C TYR A 496 17.19 8.18 13.71
N LEU A 497 17.07 7.48 12.58
CA LEU A 497 18.09 7.47 11.53
C LEU A 497 18.02 8.78 10.73
N LEU A 498 19.04 9.62 10.89
CA LEU A 498 19.18 10.89 10.16
C LEU A 498 19.82 10.69 8.78
N TYR A 499 20.75 9.74 8.66
CA TYR A 499 21.35 9.39 7.38
C TYR A 499 21.94 7.97 7.44
N PRO A 500 21.80 7.11 6.41
CA PRO A 500 21.11 7.33 5.13
C PRO A 500 19.60 7.54 5.28
N ASN A 501 19.11 8.68 4.82
CA ASN A 501 17.76 9.18 5.09
C ASN A 501 16.70 8.53 4.21
N PHE A 502 17.00 8.25 2.94
CA PHE A 502 16.06 7.59 2.05
C PHE A 502 16.11 6.08 2.23
N ARG A 503 15.13 5.52 2.95
CA ARG A 503 14.93 4.06 3.16
C ARG A 503 16.20 3.32 3.61
N GLY A 504 17.06 3.96 4.39
CA GLY A 504 18.31 3.36 4.84
C GLY A 504 19.31 3.04 3.72
N MET A 505 19.16 3.60 2.52
CA MET A 505 20.02 3.33 1.36
C MET A 505 21.30 4.17 1.41
N LEU A 506 22.43 3.54 1.72
CA LEU A 506 23.77 4.14 1.72
C LEU A 506 24.47 3.84 0.40
N PHE A 507 24.58 4.84 -0.48
CA PHE A 507 25.28 4.68 -1.76
C PHE A 507 26.79 4.87 -1.59
N ASP A 508 27.61 4.02 -2.22
CA ASP A 508 29.08 4.03 -2.08
C ASP A 508 29.79 5.27 -2.67
N ASP A 509 29.10 6.07 -3.47
CA ASP A 509 29.55 7.33 -4.04
C ASP A 509 28.98 8.57 -3.31
N ARG A 510 28.44 8.37 -2.11
CA ARG A 510 27.88 9.40 -1.22
C ARG A 510 28.60 9.38 0.14
N PRO A 511 28.31 10.29 1.10
CA PRO A 511 28.95 10.23 2.42
C PRO A 511 28.85 8.83 3.04
N GLN A 512 29.96 8.25 3.48
CA GLN A 512 30.01 6.88 4.02
C GLN A 512 29.81 6.84 5.54
N THR A 513 28.93 7.69 6.06
CA THR A 513 28.63 7.81 7.49
C THR A 513 27.20 7.35 7.77
N VAL A 514 26.94 6.79 8.95
CA VAL A 514 25.58 6.57 9.46
C VAL A 514 25.36 7.56 10.59
N ARG A 515 24.39 8.47 10.43
CA ARG A 515 24.08 9.55 11.39
C ARG A 515 22.77 9.24 12.08
N VAL A 516 22.76 9.30 13.41
CA VAL A 516 21.66 8.83 14.25
C VAL A 516 21.38 9.85 15.34
N ALA A 517 20.13 10.28 15.47
CA ALA A 517 19.70 11.02 16.65
C ALA A 517 19.29 10.03 17.73
N VAL A 518 19.82 10.18 18.94
CA VAL A 518 19.49 9.34 20.09
C VAL A 518 19.06 10.21 21.26
N SER A 519 18.08 9.71 22.03
CA SER A 519 17.60 10.31 23.26
C SER A 519 17.38 9.20 24.28
N ALA A 520 17.85 9.38 25.51
CA ALA A 520 17.63 8.44 26.60
C ALA A 520 16.98 9.16 27.80
N ALA A 521 15.98 8.53 28.42
CA ALA A 521 15.31 9.10 29.60
C ALA A 521 16.24 8.99 30.83
N GLY A 522 16.55 10.15 31.44
CA GLY A 522 17.59 10.29 32.46
C GLY A 522 17.38 9.50 33.75
N GLY A 523 18.43 8.76 34.12
CA GLY A 523 18.73 8.19 35.43
C GLY A 523 20.26 8.00 35.52
N PRO A 524 20.87 7.87 36.71
CA PRO A 524 22.32 7.88 36.83
C PRO A 524 22.91 6.59 36.22
N VAL A 525 23.79 6.80 35.24
CA VAL A 525 24.72 5.86 34.60
C VAL A 525 24.12 4.87 33.60
N GLY A 526 24.17 5.28 32.33
CA GLY A 526 24.10 4.38 31.18
C GLY A 526 24.80 4.96 29.95
N ARG A 527 25.41 4.12 29.13
CA ARG A 527 25.98 4.49 27.83
C ARG A 527 25.03 4.01 26.73
N VAL A 528 24.85 4.78 25.65
CA VAL A 528 24.18 4.30 24.45
C VAL A 528 25.22 3.71 23.51
N ARG A 529 25.08 2.42 23.21
CA ARG A 529 25.89 1.71 22.22
C ARG A 529 25.14 1.63 20.90
N LEU A 530 25.74 2.17 19.85
CA LEU A 530 25.32 1.97 18.47
C LEU A 530 26.28 0.99 17.80
N SER A 531 25.77 0.00 17.08
CA SER A 531 26.59 -0.98 16.36
C SER A 531 26.02 -1.28 14.98
N LEU A 532 26.89 -1.36 13.97
CA LEU A 532 26.57 -1.90 12.66
C LEU A 532 26.91 -3.40 12.65
N VAL A 533 25.91 -4.26 12.48
CA VAL A 533 26.06 -5.72 12.40
C VAL A 533 25.55 -6.23 11.05
N ASP A 534 25.97 -7.42 10.62
CA ASP A 534 25.44 -8.04 9.42
C ASP A 534 23.92 -8.32 9.56
N GLU A 535 23.18 -8.42 8.45
CA GLU A 535 21.72 -8.67 8.46
C GLU A 535 21.31 -9.92 9.26
N GLY A 536 22.13 -10.98 9.24
CA GLY A 536 21.93 -12.21 10.00
C GLY A 536 22.34 -12.11 11.49
N GLY A 537 22.84 -10.96 11.93
CA GLY A 537 23.48 -10.77 13.22
C GLY A 537 24.98 -11.09 13.18
N GLY A 538 25.57 -11.28 14.36
CA GLY A 538 27.01 -11.57 14.52
C GLY A 538 27.79 -10.42 15.16
N ALA A 539 29.11 -10.44 14.99
CA ALA A 539 30.01 -9.44 15.55
C ALA A 539 29.77 -8.05 14.92
N ALA A 540 29.85 -7.01 15.75
CA ALA A 540 29.78 -5.63 15.28
C ALA A 540 30.95 -5.32 14.35
N LYS A 541 30.64 -4.74 13.19
CA LYS A 541 31.60 -4.27 12.19
C LYS A 541 32.07 -2.84 12.46
N ALA A 542 31.21 -2.05 13.12
CA ALA A 542 31.53 -0.74 13.65
C ALA A 542 30.68 -0.52 14.91
N THR A 543 31.27 0.13 15.92
CA THR A 543 30.60 0.43 17.18
C THR A 543 30.97 1.83 17.63
N ARG A 544 30.00 2.54 18.20
CA ARG A 544 30.19 3.82 18.87
C ARG A 544 29.40 3.82 20.17
N GLU A 545 30.06 4.17 21.26
CA GLU A 545 29.40 4.40 22.54
C GLU A 545 29.44 5.89 22.88
N VAL A 546 28.34 6.39 23.42
CA VAL A 546 28.23 7.76 23.93
C VAL A 546 27.51 7.75 25.27
N GLU A 547 27.75 8.77 26.09
CA GLU A 547 26.99 8.95 27.33
C GLU A 547 25.49 9.10 27.02
N ALA A 548 24.63 8.48 27.84
CA ALA A 548 23.20 8.67 27.73
C ALA A 548 22.86 10.15 27.99
N ALA A 549 22.20 10.78 27.03
CA ALA A 549 21.83 12.19 27.07
C ALA A 549 20.37 12.38 26.63
N ALA A 550 19.78 13.50 27.05
CA ALA A 550 18.41 13.86 26.67
C ALA A 550 18.24 14.00 25.15
N ALA A 551 19.28 14.44 24.43
CA ALA A 551 19.35 14.39 22.97
C ALA A 551 20.80 14.52 22.51
N THR A 552 21.25 13.65 21.61
CA THR A 552 22.55 13.78 20.94
C THR A 552 22.51 13.18 19.54
N THR A 553 23.43 13.61 18.67
CA THR A 553 23.63 13.02 17.34
C THR A 553 24.93 12.25 17.35
N VAL A 554 24.87 10.99 16.91
CA VAL A 554 26.01 10.07 16.87
C VAL A 554 26.26 9.66 15.43
N GLU A 555 27.54 9.58 15.05
CA GLU A 555 27.97 9.15 13.73
C GLU A 555 28.81 7.87 13.83
N LEU A 556 28.55 6.94 12.93
CA LEU A 556 29.36 5.73 12.73
C LEU A 556 29.96 5.77 11.33
N ASP A 557 31.24 5.42 11.23
CA ASP A 557 31.88 5.21 9.92
C ASP A 557 31.41 3.87 9.32
N ALA A 558 30.93 3.94 8.08
CA ALA A 558 30.52 2.79 7.27
C ALA A 558 31.39 2.62 6.02
N GLY A 559 32.46 3.40 5.86
CA GLY A 559 33.36 3.38 4.70
C GLY A 559 33.97 2.00 4.45
N GLY A 560 34.47 1.35 5.51
CA GLY A 560 35.06 0.01 5.44
C GLY A 560 34.09 -1.16 5.22
N LEU A 561 32.78 -0.92 5.24
CA LEU A 561 31.79 -1.98 5.04
C LEU A 561 31.68 -2.38 3.56
N PRO A 562 31.65 -3.67 3.19
CA PRO A 562 31.33 -4.08 1.83
C PRO A 562 29.88 -3.73 1.45
N LEU A 563 29.58 -3.71 0.15
CA LEU A 563 28.19 -3.63 -0.33
C LEU A 563 27.38 -4.78 0.27
N GLY A 564 26.17 -4.50 0.75
CA GLY A 564 25.41 -5.49 1.49
C GLY A 564 24.31 -4.90 2.38
N ARG A 565 23.86 -5.72 3.32
CA ARG A 565 22.76 -5.40 4.24
C ARG A 565 23.26 -5.48 5.67
N TYR A 566 22.96 -4.46 6.44
CA TYR A 566 23.39 -4.31 7.82
C TYR A 566 22.24 -3.88 8.71
N ARG A 567 22.36 -4.15 10.00
CA ARG A 567 21.50 -3.59 11.03
C ARG A 567 22.28 -2.58 11.86
N LEU A 568 21.73 -1.38 11.96
CA LEU A 568 22.08 -0.43 13.00
C LEU A 568 21.31 -0.83 14.26
N ARG A 569 22.03 -1.39 15.23
CA ARG A 569 21.52 -1.76 16.54
C ARG A 569 21.81 -0.65 17.55
N ALA A 570 20.82 -0.30 18.35
CA ALA A 570 20.95 0.70 19.40
C ALA A 570 20.52 0.13 20.75
N GLU A 571 21.44 0.18 21.72
CA GLU A 571 21.30 -0.41 23.05
C GLU A 571 21.62 0.65 24.11
N LEU A 572 20.78 0.76 25.13
CA LEU A 572 21.06 1.50 26.35
C LEU A 572 21.69 0.51 27.33
N LEU A 573 22.91 0.80 27.76
CA LEU A 573 23.65 0.01 28.74
C LEU A 573 23.44 0.58 30.14
N ASP A 574 23.39 -0.27 31.16
CA ASP A 574 23.46 0.15 32.56
C ASP A 574 24.91 0.45 33.02
N ALA A 575 25.07 0.83 34.28
CA ALA A 575 26.38 1.10 34.90
C ALA A 575 27.36 -0.10 34.83
N GLY A 576 26.83 -1.33 34.84
CA GLY A 576 27.60 -2.57 34.73
C GLY A 576 27.92 -2.98 33.31
N GLY A 577 27.42 -2.25 32.30
CA GLY A 577 27.59 -2.55 30.89
C GLY A 577 26.62 -3.58 30.32
N ALA A 578 25.60 -3.99 31.08
CA ALA A 578 24.53 -4.87 30.59
C ALA A 578 23.48 -4.07 29.81
N VAL A 579 22.80 -4.71 28.85
CA VAL A 579 21.77 -4.04 28.03
C VAL A 579 20.49 -3.86 28.85
N ALA A 580 20.20 -2.62 29.24
CA ALA A 580 19.01 -2.23 29.98
C ALA A 580 17.78 -2.03 29.07
N ALA A 581 17.99 -1.50 27.87
CA ALA A 581 16.93 -1.35 26.87
C ALA A 581 17.50 -1.45 25.45
N ARG A 582 16.67 -1.85 24.50
CA ARG A 582 17.04 -1.92 23.08
C ARG A 582 15.95 -1.29 22.22
N TYR A 583 16.36 -0.51 21.23
CA TYR A 583 15.45 0.02 20.21
C TYR A 583 15.37 -0.97 19.03
N PRO A 584 14.25 -1.04 18.30
CA PRO A 584 14.21 -1.81 17.06
C PRO A 584 15.29 -1.36 16.08
N ASP A 585 15.92 -2.32 15.42
CA ASP A 585 17.03 -2.02 14.54
C ASP A 585 16.55 -1.23 13.31
N TYR A 586 17.40 -0.35 12.80
CA TYR A 586 17.29 0.17 11.44
C TYR A 586 18.08 -0.73 10.49
N ARG A 587 17.49 -1.09 9.35
CA ARG A 587 18.20 -1.78 8.27
C ARG A 587 18.88 -0.76 7.36
N ILE A 588 20.17 -0.95 7.13
CA ILE A 588 20.99 -0.16 6.23
C ILE A 588 21.32 -1.00 4.99
N LEU A 589 21.06 -0.47 3.82
CA LEU A 589 21.35 -1.09 2.52
C LEU A 589 22.55 -0.35 1.92
N LYS A 590 23.74 -0.94 1.97
CA LYS A 590 24.93 -0.37 1.31
C LYS A 590 24.95 -0.81 -0.15
N LEU A 591 24.77 0.15 -1.05
CA LEU A 591 24.49 -0.08 -2.48
C LEU A 591 25.52 0.63 -3.36
N PRO A 592 25.79 0.13 -4.57
CA PRO A 592 26.60 0.88 -5.53
C PRO A 592 25.83 2.13 -6.00
N GLY A 593 26.55 3.22 -6.30
CA GLY A 593 25.96 4.48 -6.74
C GLY A 593 25.03 4.34 -7.96
N LYS A 594 25.39 3.44 -8.89
CA LYS A 594 24.58 3.08 -10.07
C LYS A 594 23.22 2.45 -9.74
N ALA A 595 23.00 1.98 -8.52
CA ALA A 595 21.67 1.48 -8.12
C ALA A 595 20.59 2.57 -8.21
N ARG A 596 20.98 3.84 -8.13
CA ARG A 596 20.07 4.99 -8.27
C ARG A 596 19.45 5.12 -9.66
N ASP A 597 20.07 4.57 -10.71
CA ASP A 597 19.53 4.60 -12.08
C ASP A 597 18.19 3.85 -12.19
N LYS A 598 17.89 2.97 -11.22
CA LYS A 598 16.64 2.22 -11.13
C LYS A 598 15.58 2.90 -10.26
N LEU A 599 15.89 4.05 -9.64
CA LEU A 599 14.96 4.78 -8.79
C LEU A 599 14.22 5.82 -9.63
N HIS A 600 12.92 5.64 -9.82
CA HIS A 600 12.07 6.62 -10.52
C HIS A 600 11.90 7.90 -9.70
N ALA A 601 11.84 7.77 -8.38
CA ALA A 601 11.68 8.86 -7.43
C ALA A 601 12.41 8.53 -6.12
N TRP A 602 13.28 9.44 -5.67
CA TRP A 602 14.04 9.33 -4.42
C TRP A 602 14.49 10.73 -3.97
N TYR A 603 15.10 10.85 -2.78
CA TYR A 603 15.73 12.09 -2.35
C TYR A 603 17.13 11.87 -1.79
N ASP A 604 17.98 12.87 -1.97
CA ASP A 604 19.39 12.83 -1.55
C ASP A 604 19.59 13.21 -0.08
N GLU A 605 20.84 13.22 0.37
CA GLU A 605 21.23 13.57 1.73
C GLU A 605 20.86 15.01 2.15
N ARG A 606 20.50 15.87 1.18
CA ARG A 606 20.04 17.25 1.39
C ARG A 606 18.52 17.37 1.26
N ASN A 607 17.82 16.24 1.19
CA ASN A 607 16.38 16.13 0.97
C ASN A 607 15.92 16.70 -0.39
N VAL A 608 16.81 16.80 -1.38
CA VAL A 608 16.45 17.20 -2.74
C VAL A 608 15.80 16.02 -3.43
N PHE A 609 14.61 16.23 -4.01
CA PHE A 609 13.91 15.21 -4.78
C PHE A 609 14.55 15.00 -6.15
N HIS A 610 14.68 13.74 -6.56
CA HIS A 610 15.22 13.31 -7.85
C HIS A 610 14.18 12.51 -8.62
N ALA A 611 13.77 13.00 -9.78
CA ALA A 611 12.80 12.35 -10.66
C ALA A 611 13.49 11.72 -11.86
N GLY A 612 13.72 10.39 -11.83
CA GLY A 612 14.51 9.70 -12.85
C GLY A 612 15.94 10.23 -12.94
N GLY A 613 16.55 10.49 -11.77
CA GLY A 613 17.93 10.98 -11.65
C GLY A 613 18.13 12.49 -11.81
N LYS A 614 17.08 13.27 -12.12
CA LYS A 614 17.17 14.72 -12.23
C LYS A 614 16.69 15.41 -10.95
N PRO A 615 17.50 16.28 -10.32
CA PRO A 615 17.06 17.03 -9.14
C PRO A 615 15.98 18.06 -9.52
N GLN A 616 14.92 18.15 -8.73
CA GLN A 616 13.79 19.05 -8.98
C GLN A 616 13.24 19.60 -7.66
N PHE A 617 12.79 20.86 -7.68
CA PHE A 617 11.94 21.37 -6.61
C PHE A 617 10.51 20.92 -6.90
N VAL A 618 9.83 20.31 -5.93
CA VAL A 618 8.50 19.76 -6.17
C VAL A 618 7.46 20.87 -6.19
N ILE A 619 6.77 21.01 -7.32
CA ILE A 619 5.58 21.86 -7.47
C ILE A 619 4.46 20.92 -7.89
N GLY A 620 3.54 20.67 -6.98
CA GLY A 620 2.46 19.74 -7.19
C GLY A 620 1.08 20.34 -7.07
N LEU A 621 0.10 19.54 -7.45
CA LEU A 621 -1.29 19.95 -7.51
C LEU A 621 -2.17 18.75 -7.19
N TYR A 622 -3.21 18.98 -6.40
CA TYR A 622 -4.25 18.00 -6.18
C TYR A 622 -5.36 18.14 -7.21
N ASN A 623 -5.83 16.99 -7.68
CA ASN A 623 -6.89 16.86 -8.68
C ASN A 623 -7.92 15.82 -8.20
N THR A 624 -9.10 15.85 -8.80
CA THR A 624 -10.19 14.90 -8.55
C THR A 624 -10.96 14.58 -9.85
N SER A 625 -10.33 14.78 -11.02
CA SER A 625 -10.93 14.39 -12.29
C SER A 625 -11.16 12.86 -12.33
N GLY A 626 -12.18 12.44 -13.08
CA GLY A 626 -12.45 11.02 -13.33
C GLY A 626 -11.34 10.31 -14.11
N TYR A 627 -11.60 9.05 -14.47
CA TYR A 627 -10.66 8.24 -15.25
C TYR A 627 -11.18 7.94 -16.66
N SER A 628 -10.24 7.74 -17.57
CA SER A 628 -10.48 7.30 -18.95
C SER A 628 -9.39 6.34 -19.38
N THR A 629 -9.65 5.52 -20.39
CA THR A 629 -8.64 4.66 -21.02
C THR A 629 -7.95 5.32 -22.21
N THR A 630 -8.31 6.57 -22.56
CA THR A 630 -7.68 7.31 -23.66
C THR A 630 -6.89 8.53 -23.17
N ARG A 631 -5.71 8.76 -23.78
CA ARG A 631 -4.88 9.94 -23.46
C ARG A 631 -5.59 11.26 -23.84
N ALA A 632 -6.34 11.27 -24.94
CA ALA A 632 -7.07 12.45 -25.39
C ALA A 632 -8.07 12.95 -24.34
N SER A 633 -8.81 12.04 -23.69
CA SER A 633 -9.71 12.42 -22.59
C SER A 633 -8.97 13.04 -21.41
N TYR A 634 -7.80 12.51 -21.04
CA TYR A 634 -7.02 13.12 -19.96
C TYR A 634 -6.43 14.47 -20.36
N ALA A 635 -5.94 14.60 -21.60
CA ALA A 635 -5.39 15.85 -22.12
C ALA A 635 -6.44 16.97 -22.13
N GLN A 636 -7.60 16.71 -22.73
CA GLN A 636 -8.66 17.71 -22.93
C GLN A 636 -9.53 17.90 -21.68
N GLY A 637 -9.71 16.84 -20.91
CA GLY A 637 -10.59 16.77 -19.74
C GLY A 637 -11.77 15.83 -19.96
N ILE A 638 -12.38 15.42 -18.84
CA ILE A 638 -13.50 14.47 -18.81
C ILE A 638 -14.76 15.23 -18.36
N ASP A 639 -15.90 14.94 -18.98
CA ASP A 639 -17.21 15.53 -18.66
C ASP A 639 -17.23 17.07 -18.68
N GLY A 640 -16.51 17.68 -19.62
CA GLY A 640 -16.43 19.14 -19.78
C GLY A 640 -15.53 19.84 -18.75
N ALA A 641 -14.84 19.10 -17.88
CA ALA A 641 -13.80 19.64 -17.02
C ALA A 641 -12.52 19.97 -17.83
N TRP A 642 -11.59 20.72 -17.23
CA TRP A 642 -10.26 20.94 -17.80
C TRP A 642 -9.37 19.72 -17.57
N GLY A 643 -8.60 19.34 -18.59
CA GLY A 643 -7.65 18.24 -18.53
C GLY A 643 -6.20 18.65 -18.26
N ASN A 644 -5.31 17.70 -18.48
CA ASN A 644 -3.86 17.83 -18.27
C ASN A 644 -3.20 18.87 -19.18
N ASP A 645 -3.80 19.23 -20.32
CA ASP A 645 -3.32 20.35 -21.16
C ASP A 645 -3.36 21.67 -20.40
N ARG A 646 -4.43 21.91 -19.62
CA ARG A 646 -4.53 23.10 -18.77
C ARG A 646 -3.55 23.05 -17.62
N ILE A 647 -3.41 21.90 -16.96
CA ILE A 647 -2.42 21.72 -15.87
C ILE A 647 -1.00 22.04 -16.35
N SER A 648 -0.65 21.68 -17.59
CA SER A 648 0.67 21.94 -18.19
C SER A 648 0.99 23.43 -18.44
N GLU A 649 0.02 24.35 -18.30
CA GLU A 649 0.30 25.79 -18.36
C GLU A 649 1.10 26.29 -17.15
N ALA A 650 0.99 25.57 -16.02
CA ALA A 650 1.80 25.73 -14.82
C ALA A 650 2.96 24.72 -14.82
N PRO A 651 4.11 25.04 -14.19
CA PRO A 651 5.26 24.14 -14.08
C PRO A 651 5.04 23.04 -13.02
N ILE A 652 3.86 22.42 -13.01
CA ILE A 652 3.54 21.28 -12.14
C ILE A 652 4.43 20.10 -12.56
N ASN A 653 5.09 19.46 -11.60
CA ASN A 653 5.88 18.26 -11.82
C ASN A 653 5.45 17.06 -10.94
N MET A 654 4.46 17.27 -10.06
CA MET A 654 3.89 16.23 -9.21
C MET A 654 2.36 16.33 -9.16
N LEU A 655 1.64 15.24 -9.37
CA LEU A 655 0.18 15.19 -9.21
C LEU A 655 -0.25 14.14 -8.19
N ILE A 656 -1.29 14.48 -7.45
CA ILE A 656 -2.13 13.55 -6.69
C ILE A 656 -3.55 13.67 -7.24
N ASN A 657 -4.23 12.54 -7.42
CA ASN A 657 -5.65 12.53 -7.75
C ASN A 657 -6.40 11.58 -6.80
N TYR A 658 -7.30 12.13 -5.99
CA TYR A 658 -8.03 11.36 -4.97
C TYR A 658 -8.98 10.33 -5.57
N HIS A 659 -9.56 10.62 -6.75
CA HIS A 659 -10.60 9.79 -7.35
C HIS A 659 -10.03 8.59 -8.12
N LEU A 660 -8.73 8.62 -8.42
CA LEU A 660 -8.07 7.55 -9.15
C LEU A 660 -7.58 6.41 -8.26
N GLY A 661 -7.78 6.50 -6.94
CA GLY A 661 -7.34 5.48 -5.99
C GLY A 661 -7.84 4.06 -6.31
N ALA A 662 -9.03 3.93 -6.90
CA ALA A 662 -9.64 2.65 -7.28
C ALA A 662 -9.84 2.49 -8.81
N ALA A 663 -9.24 3.37 -9.62
CA ALA A 663 -9.42 3.35 -11.06
C ALA A 663 -8.85 2.06 -11.70
N PRO A 664 -9.43 1.53 -12.79
CA PRO A 664 -8.86 0.38 -13.48
C PRO A 664 -7.39 0.60 -13.86
N ILE A 665 -6.56 -0.44 -13.76
CA ILE A 665 -5.10 -0.34 -14.04
C ILE A 665 -4.82 0.19 -15.44
N GLU A 666 -5.63 -0.16 -16.43
CA GLU A 666 -5.51 0.38 -17.79
C GLU A 666 -5.67 1.89 -17.80
N ALA A 667 -6.69 2.42 -17.11
CA ALA A 667 -6.94 3.86 -17.02
C ALA A 667 -5.83 4.58 -16.25
N LEU A 668 -5.28 3.97 -15.19
CA LEU A 668 -4.13 4.48 -14.44
C LEU A 668 -2.85 4.49 -15.29
N THR A 669 -2.62 3.44 -16.08
CA THR A 669 -1.47 3.35 -16.99
C THR A 669 -1.55 4.44 -18.05
N THR A 670 -2.72 4.62 -18.68
CA THR A 670 -2.95 5.71 -19.64
C THR A 670 -2.75 7.09 -19.01
N TYR A 671 -3.17 7.28 -17.75
CA TYR A 671 -2.97 8.55 -17.04
C TYR A 671 -1.47 8.81 -16.76
N LEU A 672 -0.76 7.81 -16.24
CA LEU A 672 0.67 7.87 -15.98
C LEU A 672 1.47 8.16 -17.25
N ASP A 673 1.09 7.57 -18.37
CA ASP A 673 1.66 7.80 -19.70
C ASP A 673 1.50 9.27 -20.15
N ASP A 674 0.29 9.82 -20.05
CA ASP A 674 0.01 11.21 -20.44
C ASP A 674 0.78 12.20 -19.55
N LEU A 675 0.78 11.98 -18.23
CA LEU A 675 1.55 12.80 -17.30
C LEU A 675 3.06 12.73 -17.56
N GLN A 676 3.59 11.52 -17.77
CA GLN A 676 5.01 11.33 -18.05
C GLN A 676 5.44 12.06 -19.33
N ALA A 677 4.62 12.05 -20.38
CA ALA A 677 4.90 12.77 -21.62
C ALA A 677 5.05 14.29 -21.41
N ARG A 678 4.44 14.82 -20.34
CA ARG A 678 4.49 16.23 -19.94
C ARG A 678 5.57 16.53 -18.89
N GLY A 679 6.34 15.53 -18.48
CA GLY A 679 7.33 15.65 -17.41
C GLY A 679 6.73 15.70 -16.00
N ILE A 680 5.46 15.30 -15.85
CA ILE A 680 4.73 15.27 -14.58
C ILE A 680 4.78 13.85 -14.02
N ARG A 681 5.10 13.70 -12.73
CA ARG A 681 5.03 12.42 -12.02
C ARG A 681 3.75 12.33 -11.20
N TYR A 682 3.36 11.11 -10.87
CA TYR A 682 2.12 10.85 -10.15
C TYR A 682 2.34 10.08 -8.83
N LEU A 683 1.61 10.49 -7.79
CA LEU A 683 1.47 9.75 -6.53
C LEU A 683 0.10 9.06 -6.51
N GLN A 684 0.10 7.74 -6.57
CA GLN A 684 -1.12 6.95 -6.50
C GLN A 684 -1.74 7.01 -5.11
N THR A 685 -3.02 7.38 -5.05
CA THR A 685 -3.80 7.42 -3.81
C THR A 685 -4.09 6.00 -3.31
N VAL A 686 -3.54 5.65 -2.15
CA VAL A 686 -3.72 4.34 -1.48
C VAL A 686 -4.03 4.48 0.02
N ASN A 687 -4.23 5.71 0.50
CA ASN A 687 -4.53 6.02 1.90
C ASN A 687 -5.78 5.28 2.44
N PHE A 688 -6.73 4.90 1.58
CA PHE A 688 -7.93 4.16 1.97
C PHE A 688 -7.86 2.64 1.71
N TYR A 689 -6.70 2.08 1.37
CA TYR A 689 -6.54 0.63 1.10
C TYR A 689 -6.57 -0.22 2.38
N ARG A 690 -7.66 -0.15 3.13
CA ARG A 690 -7.91 -0.86 4.39
C ARG A 690 -9.41 -1.15 4.52
N PRO A 691 -9.85 -2.36 4.93
CA PRO A 691 -11.27 -2.71 5.01
C PRO A 691 -12.12 -1.83 5.95
N SER A 692 -11.50 -1.19 6.94
CA SER A 692 -12.17 -0.29 7.88
C SER A 692 -12.52 1.07 7.26
N ASP A 693 -11.98 1.41 6.09
CA ASP A 693 -12.26 2.66 5.41
C ASP A 693 -13.50 2.54 4.52
N GLY A 694 -14.40 3.54 4.57
CA GLY A 694 -15.64 3.53 3.80
C GLY A 694 -15.42 3.52 2.28
N LEU A 695 -14.25 3.98 1.79
CA LEU A 695 -13.91 3.96 0.37
C LEU A 695 -13.40 2.60 -0.11
N TRP A 696 -13.08 1.66 0.79
CA TRP A 696 -12.61 0.31 0.44
C TRP A 696 -13.55 -0.42 -0.52
N LYS A 697 -14.87 -0.21 -0.38
CA LYS A 697 -15.91 -0.81 -1.23
C LYS A 697 -15.75 -0.50 -2.73
N TYR A 698 -15.05 0.57 -3.08
CA TYR A 698 -14.79 0.94 -4.46
C TYR A 698 -13.59 0.20 -5.07
N VAL A 699 -12.75 -0.45 -4.25
CA VAL A 699 -11.59 -1.22 -4.71
C VAL A 699 -12.04 -2.57 -5.28
N GLN A 700 -12.10 -2.68 -6.61
CA GLN A 700 -12.56 -3.88 -7.31
C GLN A 700 -11.42 -4.81 -7.77
N TYR A 701 -10.17 -4.52 -7.40
CA TYR A 701 -9.03 -5.34 -7.83
C TYR A 701 -9.10 -6.76 -7.25
N PRO A 702 -8.75 -7.81 -8.02
CA PRO A 702 -8.71 -9.18 -7.50
C PRO A 702 -7.80 -9.34 -6.27
N ALA A 703 -6.72 -8.56 -6.18
CA ALA A 703 -5.81 -8.56 -5.04
C ALA A 703 -6.47 -8.11 -3.73
N ALA A 704 -7.44 -7.18 -3.79
CA ALA A 704 -8.17 -6.72 -2.61
C ALA A 704 -8.96 -7.84 -1.91
N LYS A 705 -9.45 -8.83 -2.67
CA LYS A 705 -10.14 -10.02 -2.12
C LYS A 705 -9.25 -10.92 -1.26
N LYS A 706 -7.92 -10.76 -1.37
CA LYS A 706 -6.93 -11.51 -0.58
C LYS A 706 -6.46 -10.74 0.67
N GLY A 707 -6.92 -9.51 0.86
CA GLY A 707 -6.55 -8.65 1.99
C GLY A 707 -5.69 -7.44 1.61
N GLU A 708 -5.57 -6.50 2.55
CA GLU A 708 -4.84 -5.22 2.40
C GLU A 708 -3.37 -5.43 1.99
N ASP A 709 -2.71 -6.41 2.60
CA ASP A 709 -1.29 -6.69 2.39
C ASP A 709 -0.97 -7.10 0.96
N GLU A 710 -1.83 -7.95 0.38
CA GLU A 710 -1.69 -8.38 -1.01
C GLU A 710 -2.02 -7.24 -1.95
N LEU A 711 -3.06 -6.44 -1.65
CA LEU A 711 -3.42 -5.30 -2.46
C LEU A 711 -2.27 -4.29 -2.56
N ASN A 712 -1.68 -3.89 -1.44
CA ASN A 712 -0.57 -2.94 -1.41
C ASN A 712 0.65 -3.48 -2.19
N ARG A 713 1.02 -4.76 -1.99
CA ARG A 713 2.12 -5.36 -2.76
C ARG A 713 1.82 -5.42 -4.25
N TRP A 714 0.60 -5.80 -4.62
CA TRP A 714 0.18 -5.94 -6.01
C TRP A 714 0.12 -4.60 -6.73
N VAL A 715 -0.47 -3.56 -6.12
CA VAL A 715 -0.54 -2.22 -6.74
C VAL A 715 0.87 -1.65 -6.91
N ALA A 716 1.74 -1.84 -5.92
CA ALA A 716 3.10 -1.35 -5.98
C ALA A 716 3.95 -2.10 -7.01
N ASP A 717 3.87 -3.42 -7.09
CA ASP A 717 4.56 -4.19 -8.14
C ASP A 717 4.01 -3.88 -9.54
N THR A 718 2.72 -3.56 -9.65
CA THR A 718 2.08 -3.24 -10.94
C THR A 718 2.49 -1.86 -11.42
N LEU A 719 2.23 -0.81 -10.63
CA LEU A 719 2.46 0.57 -11.03
C LEU A 719 3.92 0.99 -10.86
N GLY A 720 4.66 0.39 -9.93
CA GLY A 720 6.07 0.71 -9.66
C GLY A 720 7.04 0.43 -10.80
N LYS A 721 6.59 -0.29 -11.84
CA LYS A 721 7.31 -0.51 -13.10
C LYS A 721 7.16 0.67 -14.07
N HIS A 722 6.17 1.51 -13.87
CA HIS A 722 5.86 2.62 -14.76
C HIS A 722 6.75 3.83 -14.42
N PRO A 723 7.56 4.35 -15.37
CA PRO A 723 8.46 5.46 -15.07
C PRO A 723 7.72 6.70 -14.57
N GLY A 724 6.53 7.02 -15.11
CA GLY A 724 5.68 8.12 -14.65
C GLY A 724 5.26 8.10 -13.17
N LEU A 725 5.40 6.97 -12.45
CA LEU A 725 5.02 6.88 -11.05
C LEU A 725 6.12 7.45 -10.15
N ALA A 726 5.79 8.44 -9.31
CA ALA A 726 6.65 8.89 -8.21
C ALA A 726 6.47 8.03 -6.96
N GLY A 727 5.26 7.52 -6.72
CA GLY A 727 5.00 6.63 -5.60
C GLY A 727 3.57 6.71 -5.10
N PHE A 728 3.38 6.76 -3.79
CA PHE A 728 2.09 6.49 -3.16
C PHE A 728 1.72 7.53 -2.11
N TYR A 729 0.48 8.03 -2.16
CA TYR A 729 -0.12 8.84 -1.12
C TYR A 729 -0.83 7.93 -0.11
N THR A 730 -0.27 7.82 1.09
CA THR A 730 -0.53 6.72 2.05
C THR A 730 -1.31 7.13 3.29
N MET A 731 -1.33 8.42 3.61
CA MET A 731 -1.96 8.95 4.82
C MET A 731 -2.44 10.38 4.59
N ASP A 732 -3.67 10.63 5.03
CA ASP A 732 -4.41 11.86 4.81
C ASP A 732 -5.12 12.23 6.12
N GLU A 733 -4.55 13.19 6.85
CA GLU A 733 -5.14 13.82 8.04
C GLU A 733 -5.60 12.81 9.11
N ARG A 734 -4.79 11.77 9.38
CA ARG A 734 -5.15 10.71 10.33
C ARG A 734 -4.51 10.87 11.71
N PRO A 735 -5.20 10.43 12.79
CA PRO A 735 -4.63 10.35 14.12
C PRO A 735 -3.53 9.28 14.19
N ALA A 736 -2.59 9.47 15.13
CA ALA A 736 -1.40 8.63 15.28
C ALA A 736 -1.67 7.17 15.69
N ASP A 737 -2.91 6.82 16.06
CA ASP A 737 -3.28 5.41 16.26
C ASP A 737 -3.22 4.59 14.96
N GLN A 738 -3.21 5.26 13.80
CA GLN A 738 -3.07 4.66 12.49
C GLN A 738 -1.61 4.37 12.11
N VAL A 739 -0.62 4.86 12.87
CA VAL A 739 0.82 4.67 12.60
C VAL A 739 1.19 3.19 12.39
N PRO A 740 0.74 2.21 13.21
CA PRO A 740 1.02 0.80 12.97
C PRO A 740 0.51 0.27 11.64
N LEU A 741 -0.70 0.70 11.24
CA LEU A 741 -1.32 0.28 10.00
C LEU A 741 -0.59 0.88 8.79
N VAL A 742 -0.28 2.18 8.85
CA VAL A 742 0.47 2.86 7.78
C VAL A 742 1.92 2.37 7.71
N PHE A 743 2.56 2.03 8.83
CA PHE A 743 3.89 1.42 8.82
C PHE A 743 3.91 0.08 8.09
N ARG A 744 2.88 -0.77 8.31
CA ARG A 744 2.74 -2.03 7.58
C ARG A 744 2.56 -1.78 6.07
N GLN A 745 1.67 -0.85 5.70
CA GLN A 745 1.47 -0.47 4.29
C GLN A 745 2.78 0.07 3.68
N TYR A 746 3.49 0.94 4.39
CA TYR A 746 4.80 1.48 3.99
C TYR A 746 5.79 0.37 3.65
N GLN A 747 5.95 -0.61 4.55
CA GLN A 747 6.86 -1.74 4.33
C GLN A 747 6.49 -2.55 3.07
N GLN A 748 5.20 -2.73 2.78
CA GLN A 748 4.73 -3.46 1.60
C GLN A 748 4.99 -2.70 0.31
N LEU A 749 4.63 -1.41 0.28
CA LEU A 749 4.80 -0.54 -0.88
C LEU A 749 6.28 -0.36 -1.20
N ALA A 750 7.10 -0.09 -0.18
CA ALA A 750 8.53 0.12 -0.36
C ALA A 750 9.26 -1.16 -0.78
N ALA A 751 8.80 -2.34 -0.36
CA ALA A 751 9.39 -3.63 -0.75
C ALA A 751 9.10 -3.95 -2.23
N ALA A 752 7.86 -3.69 -2.66
CA ALA A 752 7.40 -4.00 -4.01
C ALA A 752 7.79 -2.92 -5.03
N ALA A 753 7.93 -1.67 -4.62
CA ALA A 753 8.32 -0.52 -5.44
C ALA A 753 9.47 0.28 -4.78
N PRO A 754 10.69 -0.27 -4.70
CA PRO A 754 11.82 0.36 -4.03
C PRO A 754 12.25 1.68 -4.68
N GLY A 755 11.97 1.87 -5.98
CA GLY A 755 12.29 3.07 -6.75
C GLY A 755 11.27 4.20 -6.67
N THR A 756 10.46 4.25 -5.62
CA THR A 756 9.38 5.23 -5.42
C THR A 756 9.41 5.81 -4.01
N VAL A 757 8.59 6.83 -3.73
CA VAL A 757 8.41 7.41 -2.40
C VAL A 757 7.02 7.10 -1.82
N THR A 758 6.88 7.11 -0.50
CA THR A 758 5.59 7.29 0.16
C THR A 758 5.44 8.71 0.70
N TYR A 759 4.26 9.29 0.51
CA TYR A 759 3.89 10.62 0.99
C TYR A 759 2.67 10.52 1.90
N GLY A 760 2.61 11.35 2.93
CA GLY A 760 1.45 11.46 3.82
C GLY A 760 1.38 12.84 4.46
N VAL A 761 0.17 13.32 4.71
CA VAL A 761 -0.10 14.71 5.12
C VAL A 761 -0.87 14.75 6.44
N LEU A 762 -0.45 15.62 7.35
CA LEU A 762 -1.12 15.89 8.61
C LEU A 762 -1.84 17.23 8.59
N GLY A 763 -3.06 17.23 9.14
CA GLY A 763 -3.98 18.36 9.18
C GLY A 763 -5.11 18.13 10.17
N ASP A 764 -6.15 18.96 10.10
CA ASP A 764 -7.40 18.77 10.85
C ASP A 764 -7.24 18.56 12.38
N GLY A 765 -6.24 19.22 12.97
CA GLY A 765 -5.95 19.16 14.42
C GLY A 765 -4.97 18.07 14.83
N TRP A 766 -4.42 17.32 13.88
CA TRP A 766 -3.42 16.26 14.11
C TRP A 766 -1.98 16.68 13.80
N GLU A 767 -1.73 17.90 13.33
CA GLU A 767 -0.42 18.39 12.89
C GLU A 767 0.67 18.21 13.97
N SER A 768 0.29 18.40 15.23
CA SER A 768 1.16 18.27 16.40
C SER A 768 1.62 16.85 16.70
N GLN A 769 1.02 15.84 16.05
CA GLN A 769 1.45 14.44 16.10
C GLN A 769 2.54 14.10 15.07
N ALA A 770 2.98 15.05 14.22
CA ALA A 770 3.99 14.81 13.19
C ALA A 770 5.21 13.98 13.62
N PRO A 771 5.82 14.17 14.81
CA PRO A 771 6.96 13.34 15.25
C PRO A 771 6.67 11.83 15.32
N LEU A 772 5.41 11.42 15.50
CA LEU A 772 5.00 10.01 15.58
C LEU A 772 4.95 9.33 14.21
N TRP A 773 4.91 10.13 13.13
CA TRP A 773 4.80 9.66 11.75
C TRP A 773 6.16 9.59 11.03
N ARG A 774 7.24 10.06 11.67
CA ARG A 774 8.56 10.27 11.04
C ARG A 774 9.24 9.02 10.46
N ASP A 775 8.81 7.82 10.87
CA ASP A 775 9.36 6.53 10.43
C ASP A 775 8.44 5.74 9.50
N VAL A 776 7.23 6.24 9.22
CA VAL A 776 6.23 5.55 8.37
C VAL A 776 6.03 6.21 7.01
N LEU A 777 6.72 7.32 6.76
CA LEU A 777 6.64 8.11 5.53
C LEU A 777 8.05 8.39 4.99
N ASP A 778 8.26 8.30 3.68
CA ASP A 778 9.49 8.79 3.06
C ASP A 778 9.48 10.32 3.01
N VAL A 779 8.32 10.92 2.75
CA VAL A 779 8.09 12.36 2.67
C VAL A 779 6.93 12.73 3.60
N MET A 780 7.14 13.72 4.46
CA MET A 780 6.10 14.25 5.34
C MET A 780 5.46 15.49 4.72
N GLY A 781 4.15 15.64 4.89
CA GLY A 781 3.45 16.87 4.55
C GLY A 781 2.53 17.35 5.64
N LEU A 782 2.18 18.63 5.54
CA LEU A 782 1.20 19.30 6.37
C LEU A 782 0.39 20.27 5.51
N ASP A 783 -0.84 20.57 5.90
CA ASP A 783 -1.83 21.32 5.11
C ASP A 783 -2.40 22.57 5.82
N PRO A 784 -1.55 23.58 6.13
CA PRO A 784 -2.02 24.80 6.77
C PRO A 784 -2.97 25.59 5.84
N TYR A 785 -4.22 25.76 6.24
CA TYR A 785 -5.26 26.51 5.51
C TYR A 785 -5.72 27.77 6.29
N PRO A 786 -4.90 28.84 6.32
CA PRO A 786 -5.14 29.99 7.18
C PRO A 786 -6.23 30.96 6.69
N ILE A 787 -6.62 30.93 5.41
CA ILE A 787 -7.58 31.88 4.82
C ILE A 787 -9.01 31.43 5.16
N THR A 788 -9.48 31.90 6.32
CA THR A 788 -10.78 31.54 6.92
C THR A 788 -11.65 32.75 7.26
N LYS A 789 -11.11 33.96 7.13
CA LYS A 789 -11.74 35.26 7.38
C LYS A 789 -11.50 36.20 6.20
N PRO A 790 -12.21 37.35 6.12
CA PRO A 790 -11.92 38.37 5.12
C PRO A 790 -10.45 38.79 5.10
N ALA A 791 -9.99 39.24 3.93
CA ALA A 791 -8.60 39.64 3.70
C ALA A 791 -8.08 40.60 4.79
N GLY A 792 -6.85 40.36 5.24
CA GLY A 792 -6.21 41.14 6.30
C GLY A 792 -6.51 40.68 7.75
N GLN A 793 -7.43 39.73 7.94
CA GLN A 793 -7.76 39.19 9.28
C GLN A 793 -7.21 37.77 9.53
N ASN A 794 -6.58 37.16 8.52
CA ASN A 794 -6.07 35.80 8.58
C ASN A 794 -4.69 35.73 9.24
N ASP A 795 -4.38 34.59 9.85
CA ASP A 795 -3.08 34.31 10.43
C ASP A 795 -2.21 33.49 9.48
N LEU A 796 -1.45 34.16 8.61
CA LEU A 796 -0.58 33.49 7.65
C LEU A 796 0.66 32.87 8.29
N ALA A 797 1.03 33.26 9.53
CA ALA A 797 2.21 32.70 10.21
C ALA A 797 2.09 31.18 10.39
N MET A 798 0.85 30.68 10.50
CA MET A 798 0.51 29.26 10.53
C MET A 798 1.27 28.44 9.49
N VAL A 799 1.44 28.94 8.27
CA VAL A 799 2.14 28.20 7.20
C VAL A 799 3.60 27.94 7.55
N GLY A 800 4.30 28.95 8.05
CA GLY A 800 5.68 28.81 8.47
C GLY A 800 5.84 27.99 9.75
N GLU A 801 4.91 28.14 10.71
CA GLU A 801 4.88 27.36 11.94
C GLU A 801 4.70 25.87 11.68
N TRP A 802 3.75 25.49 10.82
CA TRP A 802 3.47 24.10 10.48
C TRP A 802 4.59 23.50 9.62
N THR A 803 5.19 24.29 8.73
CA THR A 803 6.38 23.84 7.99
C THR A 803 7.52 23.49 8.95
N ARG A 804 7.78 24.34 9.94
CA ARG A 804 8.81 24.11 10.97
C ARG A 804 8.49 22.91 11.85
N LEU A 805 7.22 22.74 12.21
CA LEU A 805 6.74 21.55 12.93
C LEU A 805 7.09 20.26 12.18
N GLY A 806 6.84 20.22 10.86
CA GLY A 806 7.23 19.10 10.00
C GLY A 806 8.75 18.91 9.95
N GLN A 807 9.51 19.99 9.77
CA GLN A 807 10.98 19.95 9.73
C GLN A 807 11.58 19.42 11.04
N ASP A 808 11.06 19.86 12.18
CA ASP A 808 11.54 19.43 13.49
C ASP A 808 11.12 17.97 13.78
N ALA A 809 9.92 17.56 13.35
CA ALA A 809 9.44 16.17 13.47
C ALA A 809 10.37 15.17 12.77
N VAL A 810 10.85 15.50 11.57
CA VAL A 810 11.80 14.67 10.81
C VAL A 810 13.26 15.08 11.04
N LYS A 811 13.53 15.95 12.03
CA LYS A 811 14.87 16.46 12.37
C LYS A 811 15.66 16.97 11.16
N ARG A 812 14.97 17.59 10.19
CA ARG A 812 15.50 18.07 8.90
C ARG A 812 16.21 16.99 8.06
N SER A 813 15.91 15.71 8.32
CA SER A 813 16.56 14.57 7.67
C SER A 813 15.73 13.91 6.58
N ARG A 814 14.44 14.27 6.45
CA ARG A 814 13.58 13.86 5.34
C ARG A 814 12.93 15.10 4.72
N PRO A 815 12.55 15.07 3.42
CA PRO A 815 11.86 16.19 2.82
C PRO A 815 10.49 16.41 3.44
N VAL A 816 10.14 17.70 3.60
CA VAL A 816 8.79 18.16 3.93
C VAL A 816 8.20 18.81 2.69
N TRP A 817 7.03 18.33 2.25
CA TRP A 817 6.23 18.93 1.17
C TRP A 817 4.93 19.48 1.75
N MET A 818 4.68 20.78 1.58
CA MET A 818 3.51 21.44 2.18
C MET A 818 2.33 21.42 1.22
N VAL A 819 1.11 21.21 1.72
CA VAL A 819 -0.12 21.39 0.97
C VAL A 819 -0.68 22.78 1.29
N LEU A 820 -0.73 23.66 0.29
CA LEU A 820 -1.13 25.04 0.45
C LEU A 820 -2.55 25.27 -0.03
N GLN A 821 -3.24 26.17 0.66
CA GLN A 821 -4.61 26.54 0.35
C GLN A 821 -4.72 27.18 -1.04
N TYR A 822 -5.50 26.57 -1.92
CA TYR A 822 -5.89 27.09 -3.23
C TYR A 822 -7.38 26.80 -3.49
N PHE A 823 -8.20 27.25 -2.54
CA PHE A 823 -9.65 27.10 -2.54
C PHE A 823 -10.28 27.98 -1.43
N PRO A 824 -11.59 28.30 -1.53
CA PRO A 824 -12.30 29.02 -0.48
C PRO A 824 -12.73 28.06 0.63
N VAL A 825 -12.01 28.05 1.77
CA VAL A 825 -12.37 27.21 2.93
C VAL A 825 -13.72 27.64 3.52
N THR A 826 -13.99 28.95 3.52
CA THR A 826 -15.29 29.51 3.92
C THR A 826 -15.76 30.55 2.91
N ASP A 827 -17.07 30.73 2.79
CA ASP A 827 -17.66 31.75 1.91
C ASP A 827 -17.22 33.17 2.31
N ALA A 828 -17.06 33.43 3.61
CA ALA A 828 -16.67 34.74 4.13
C ALA A 828 -15.21 35.10 3.80
N ALA A 829 -14.33 34.10 3.69
CA ALA A 829 -12.93 34.31 3.32
C ALA A 829 -12.74 34.47 1.82
N GLY A 830 -13.54 33.74 1.03
CA GLY A 830 -13.36 33.65 -0.41
C GLY A 830 -12.06 32.93 -0.78
N TRP A 831 -11.62 33.13 -2.03
CA TRP A 831 -10.36 32.58 -2.54
C TRP A 831 -9.14 33.32 -1.98
N PRO A 832 -8.03 32.62 -1.69
CA PRO A 832 -6.75 33.29 -1.46
C PRO A 832 -6.38 34.19 -2.64
N SER A 833 -5.97 35.42 -2.35
CA SER A 833 -5.42 36.32 -3.37
C SER A 833 -4.08 35.83 -3.91
N GLU A 834 -3.65 36.32 -5.08
CA GLU A 834 -2.32 35.99 -5.62
C GLU A 834 -1.20 36.35 -4.63
N ALA A 835 -1.33 37.48 -3.93
CA ALA A 835 -0.36 37.92 -2.93
C ALA A 835 -0.30 36.95 -1.73
N GLU A 836 -1.44 36.46 -1.25
CA GLU A 836 -1.51 35.45 -0.18
C GLU A 836 -0.95 34.09 -0.66
N LEU A 837 -1.32 33.62 -1.86
CA LEU A 837 -0.76 32.39 -2.44
C LEU A 837 0.77 32.46 -2.54
N ARG A 838 1.29 33.59 -2.98
CA ARG A 838 2.73 33.86 -3.05
C ARG A 838 3.37 33.88 -1.67
N ALA A 839 2.76 34.59 -0.72
CA ALA A 839 3.27 34.68 0.65
C ALA A 839 3.36 33.30 1.31
N MET A 840 2.26 32.52 1.28
CA MET A 840 2.22 31.16 1.83
C MET A 840 3.28 30.25 1.18
N SER A 841 3.43 30.32 -0.16
CA SER A 841 4.43 29.53 -0.88
C SER A 841 5.86 29.82 -0.42
N TRP A 842 6.21 31.09 -0.30
CA TRP A 842 7.55 31.48 0.12
C TRP A 842 7.80 31.31 1.61
N MET A 843 6.79 31.46 2.47
CA MET A 843 6.91 31.12 3.91
C MET A 843 7.31 29.66 4.10
N ALA A 844 6.62 28.75 3.41
CA ALA A 844 6.96 27.32 3.43
C ALA A 844 8.38 27.05 2.91
N ILE A 845 8.76 27.66 1.77
CA ILE A 845 10.12 27.53 1.23
C ILE A 845 11.17 28.02 2.23
N ILE A 846 10.98 29.20 2.83
CA ILE A 846 11.93 29.82 3.76
C ILE A 846 12.10 28.98 5.03
N GLU A 847 11.03 28.34 5.51
CA GLU A 847 11.09 27.42 6.66
C GLU A 847 11.65 26.03 6.30
N GLY A 848 12.00 25.79 5.04
CA GLY A 848 12.76 24.61 4.60
C GLY A 848 11.98 23.59 3.78
N ALA A 849 10.73 23.86 3.38
CA ALA A 849 9.98 22.97 2.51
C ALA A 849 10.75 22.69 1.20
N ARG A 850 10.79 21.41 0.80
CA ARG A 850 11.43 20.95 -0.45
C ARG A 850 10.41 20.65 -1.55
N GLY A 851 9.14 20.95 -1.28
CA GLY A 851 8.04 20.81 -2.21
C GLY A 851 6.80 21.53 -1.73
N LEU A 852 5.97 21.97 -2.67
CA LEU A 852 4.68 22.60 -2.43
C LEU A 852 3.63 21.91 -3.29
N LEU A 853 2.48 21.59 -2.72
CA LEU A 853 1.30 21.08 -3.43
C LEU A 853 0.14 22.03 -3.19
N TYR A 854 -0.74 22.24 -4.18
CA TYR A 854 -1.89 23.15 -4.02
C TYR A 854 -3.21 22.37 -4.02
N TRP A 855 -4.07 22.64 -3.04
CA TRP A 855 -5.43 22.08 -2.94
C TRP A 855 -6.46 23.18 -3.29
N SER A 856 -7.18 23.12 -4.43
CA SER A 856 -7.08 22.09 -5.47
C SER A 856 -7.53 22.56 -6.86
N PHE A 857 -7.07 21.84 -7.89
CA PHE A 857 -7.58 21.93 -9.27
C PHE A 857 -8.96 21.26 -9.42
N GLY A 858 -9.26 20.32 -8.53
CA GLY A 858 -10.45 19.49 -8.54
C GLY A 858 -11.57 20.03 -7.66
N GLU A 859 -12.29 19.09 -7.04
CA GLU A 859 -13.40 19.35 -6.13
C GLU A 859 -12.98 20.23 -4.95
N LYS A 860 -13.96 20.96 -4.42
CA LYS A 860 -13.81 22.03 -3.42
C LYS A 860 -12.97 23.23 -3.88
N GLY A 861 -12.25 23.13 -5.00
CA GLY A 861 -11.44 24.19 -5.58
C GLY A 861 -11.89 24.57 -6.99
N LEU A 862 -10.95 24.57 -7.94
CA LEU A 862 -11.12 25.19 -9.25
C LEU A 862 -12.23 24.54 -10.09
N ALA A 863 -12.48 23.24 -9.93
CA ALA A 863 -13.54 22.55 -10.67
C ALA A 863 -14.95 23.02 -10.29
N TRP A 864 -15.14 23.64 -9.11
CA TRP A 864 -16.44 24.13 -8.64
C TRP A 864 -16.73 25.59 -9.01
N VAL A 865 -15.74 26.30 -9.57
CA VAL A 865 -15.94 27.67 -10.05
C VAL A 865 -16.78 27.65 -11.33
N LYS A 866 -18.01 28.16 -11.22
CA LYS A 866 -18.98 28.16 -12.32
C LYS A 866 -18.73 29.29 -13.33
N ASP A 867 -18.29 30.45 -12.87
CA ASP A 867 -17.96 31.57 -13.76
C ASP A 867 -16.65 31.31 -14.49
N ALA A 868 -16.70 31.26 -15.82
CA ALA A 868 -15.54 30.90 -16.63
C ALA A 868 -14.40 31.94 -16.55
N LYS A 869 -14.73 33.23 -16.37
CA LYS A 869 -13.72 34.29 -16.26
C LYS A 869 -13.02 34.24 -14.91
N GLU A 870 -13.77 34.03 -13.84
CA GLU A 870 -13.21 33.81 -12.51
C GLU A 870 -12.32 32.57 -12.51
N LYS A 871 -12.80 31.45 -13.07
CA LYS A 871 -12.03 30.20 -13.15
C LYS A 871 -10.69 30.41 -13.86
N GLU A 872 -10.69 31.08 -15.01
CA GLU A 872 -9.46 31.42 -15.75
C GLU A 872 -8.57 32.37 -14.94
N ALA A 873 -9.14 33.37 -14.27
CA ALA A 873 -8.37 34.29 -13.42
C ALA A 873 -7.67 33.57 -12.26
N ARG A 874 -8.39 32.70 -11.52
CA ARG A 874 -7.83 31.92 -10.40
C ARG A 874 -6.74 30.96 -10.87
N TRP A 875 -6.92 30.34 -12.04
CA TRP A 875 -5.88 29.49 -12.61
C TRP A 875 -4.64 30.30 -13.00
N ALA A 876 -4.83 31.44 -13.66
CA ALA A 876 -3.74 32.32 -14.06
C ALA A 876 -2.92 32.86 -12.87
N GLU A 877 -3.57 33.14 -11.74
CA GLU A 877 -2.91 33.51 -10.47
C GLU A 877 -1.94 32.41 -10.02
N LEU A 878 -2.40 31.15 -9.96
CA LEU A 878 -1.55 30.02 -9.57
C LEU A 878 -0.40 29.79 -10.57
N VAL A 879 -0.68 29.90 -11.88
CA VAL A 879 0.32 29.77 -12.94
C VAL A 879 1.44 30.81 -12.77
N ARG A 880 1.11 32.06 -12.45
CA ARG A 880 2.11 33.12 -12.23
C ARG A 880 2.99 32.83 -11.01
N VAL A 881 2.39 32.47 -9.87
CA VAL A 881 3.13 32.16 -8.64
C VAL A 881 4.05 30.95 -8.83
N THR A 882 3.56 29.88 -9.45
CA THR A 882 4.36 28.67 -9.67
C THR A 882 5.47 28.86 -10.70
N LYS A 883 5.26 29.66 -11.77
CA LYS A 883 6.33 30.03 -12.73
C LYS A 883 7.45 30.83 -12.06
N GLU A 884 7.08 31.74 -11.16
CA GLU A 884 8.06 32.51 -10.39
C GLU A 884 8.94 31.60 -9.51
N ILE A 885 8.34 30.63 -8.83
CA ILE A 885 9.09 29.65 -8.02
C ILE A 885 9.98 28.78 -8.92
N LYS A 886 9.45 28.31 -10.05
CA LYS A 886 10.20 27.48 -11.01
C LYS A 886 11.42 28.22 -11.58
N ALA A 887 11.32 29.51 -11.84
CA ALA A 887 12.43 30.32 -12.32
C ALA A 887 13.62 30.35 -11.33
N LEU A 888 13.37 30.13 -10.03
CA LEU A 888 14.38 30.06 -8.99
C LEU A 888 14.79 28.63 -8.62
N GLU A 889 14.30 27.60 -9.32
CA GLU A 889 14.62 26.19 -9.01
C GLU A 889 16.13 25.92 -8.86
N PRO A 890 17.04 26.39 -9.75
CA PRO A 890 18.48 26.17 -9.56
C PRO A 890 19.01 26.71 -8.23
N VAL A 891 18.46 27.84 -7.76
CA VAL A 891 18.81 28.48 -6.48
C VAL A 891 18.21 27.70 -5.31
N LEU A 892 16.97 27.24 -5.43
CA LEU A 892 16.28 26.45 -4.39
C LEU A 892 16.94 25.08 -4.19
N LEU A 893 17.49 24.49 -5.26
CA LEU A 893 18.23 23.24 -5.27
C LEU A 893 19.67 23.36 -4.75
N ALA A 894 20.22 24.57 -4.70
CA ALA A 894 21.54 24.82 -4.12
C ALA A 894 21.54 24.53 -2.61
N PRO A 895 22.69 24.15 -2.03
CA PRO A 895 22.86 24.07 -0.59
C PRO A 895 22.47 25.38 0.10
N ASP A 896 21.95 25.24 1.32
CA ASP A 896 21.66 26.40 2.18
C ASP A 896 22.99 27.06 2.57
N ALA A 897 23.01 28.40 2.60
CA ALA A 897 24.21 29.19 2.86
C ALA A 897 23.97 30.23 3.96
N ALA A 898 24.98 30.46 4.80
CA ALA A 898 24.96 31.51 5.81
C ALA A 898 25.17 32.88 5.14
N VAL A 899 24.09 33.47 4.60
CA VAL A 899 24.12 34.81 3.97
C VAL A 899 24.01 35.92 5.00
N VAL A 900 23.28 35.69 6.09
CA VAL A 900 23.07 36.63 7.20
C VAL A 900 23.81 36.11 8.43
N ALA A 901 24.72 36.93 8.98
CA ALA A 901 25.44 36.63 10.21
C ALA A 901 24.65 37.03 11.46
N ARG A 902 23.86 38.11 11.38
CA ARG A 902 22.99 38.57 12.46
C ARG A 902 21.71 39.22 11.93
N GLU A 903 20.62 39.02 12.65
CA GLU A 903 19.29 39.52 12.38
C GLU A 903 18.79 40.29 13.62
N SER A 904 18.18 41.46 13.44
CA SER A 904 17.88 42.38 14.56
C SER A 904 16.48 42.26 15.19
N SER A 905 15.51 41.59 14.55
CA SER A 905 14.12 41.48 15.02
C SER A 905 13.89 40.38 16.06
N GLY A 906 14.94 39.67 16.46
CA GLY A 906 14.85 38.59 17.46
C GLY A 906 14.07 37.39 16.94
N GLY A 907 14.15 37.09 15.64
CA GLY A 907 13.47 35.95 15.02
C GLY A 907 12.03 36.21 14.56
N SER A 908 11.54 37.45 14.67
CA SER A 908 10.25 37.87 14.08
C SER A 908 10.30 37.95 12.55
N VAL A 909 11.50 37.95 11.97
CA VAL A 909 11.75 37.80 10.55
C VAL A 909 12.57 36.53 10.32
N ARG A 910 12.06 35.65 9.46
CA ARG A 910 12.70 34.37 9.13
C ARG A 910 13.45 34.50 7.83
N THR A 911 14.56 33.78 7.68
CA THR A 911 15.45 33.91 6.53
C THR A 911 15.93 32.56 6.01
N LEU A 912 16.06 32.45 4.69
CA LEU A 912 16.75 31.37 3.98
C LEU A 912 17.81 31.97 3.07
N GLY A 913 19.07 31.59 3.29
CA GLY A 913 20.20 31.97 2.45
C GLY A 913 20.57 30.88 1.46
N LYS A 914 20.89 31.26 0.22
CA LYS A 914 21.45 30.36 -0.81
C LYS A 914 22.67 31.03 -1.46
N ALA A 915 23.59 30.21 -1.96
CA ALA A 915 24.71 30.67 -2.75
C ALA A 915 24.81 29.85 -4.04
N THR A 916 24.94 30.53 -5.17
CA THR A 916 25.22 29.93 -6.48
C THR A 916 26.39 30.68 -7.12
N PRO A 917 26.94 30.18 -8.25
CA PRO A 917 27.92 30.95 -9.02
C PRO A 917 27.44 32.35 -9.45
N ASP A 918 26.12 32.56 -9.56
CA ASP A 918 25.52 33.82 -10.00
C ASP A 918 25.32 34.86 -8.89
N GLY A 919 25.54 34.47 -7.63
CA GLY A 919 25.48 35.35 -6.46
C GLY A 919 24.93 34.68 -5.20
N ARG A 920 24.75 35.51 -4.16
CA ARG A 920 24.09 35.11 -2.91
C ARG A 920 22.62 35.51 -2.98
N TYR A 921 21.76 34.72 -2.35
CA TYR A 921 20.31 34.96 -2.35
C TYR A 921 19.83 34.96 -0.90
N LEU A 922 19.01 35.96 -0.56
CA LEU A 922 18.36 36.07 0.73
C LEU A 922 16.84 36.09 0.51
N PHE A 923 16.16 35.07 1.00
CA PHE A 923 14.72 35.03 1.09
C PHE A 923 14.33 35.30 2.54
N ALA A 924 13.37 36.18 2.78
CA ALA A 924 12.93 36.52 4.12
C ALA A 924 11.43 36.79 4.18
N TYR A 925 10.82 36.53 5.34
CA TYR A 925 9.43 36.92 5.57
C TYR A 925 9.18 37.38 7.01
N ASN A 926 8.23 38.30 7.18
CA ASN A 926 7.76 38.76 8.49
C ASN A 926 6.74 37.77 9.08
N THR A 927 6.98 37.26 10.29
CA THR A 927 6.04 36.32 10.94
C THR A 927 4.86 37.02 11.62
N ARG A 928 4.85 38.35 11.67
CA ARG A 928 3.84 39.13 12.39
C ARG A 928 2.76 39.66 11.47
N ASN A 929 1.57 39.84 12.04
CA ASN A 929 0.47 40.61 11.45
C ASN A 929 0.67 42.14 11.57
N SER A 930 1.87 42.60 11.91
CA SER A 930 2.24 44.02 12.06
C SER A 930 3.55 44.30 11.34
N PRO A 931 3.77 45.54 10.85
CA PRO A 931 5.04 45.91 10.24
C PRO A 931 6.23 45.63 11.17
N THR A 932 7.31 45.10 10.63
CA THR A 932 8.53 44.80 11.38
C THR A 932 9.74 45.39 10.67
N ARG A 933 10.46 46.27 11.37
CA ARG A 933 11.75 46.78 10.93
C ARG A 933 12.85 45.78 11.29
N VAL A 934 13.66 45.41 10.31
CA VAL A 934 14.76 44.45 10.46
C VAL A 934 16.03 44.97 9.80
N THR A 935 17.16 44.70 10.45
CA THR A 935 18.49 44.89 9.92
C THR A 935 19.18 43.53 9.84
N TRP A 936 19.60 43.16 8.64
CA TRP A 936 20.44 41.99 8.39
C TRP A 936 21.90 42.41 8.25
N THR A 937 22.76 41.90 9.13
CA THR A 937 24.21 41.98 8.96
C THR A 937 24.64 40.81 8.08
N LEU A 938 25.20 41.10 6.91
CA LEU A 938 25.64 40.11 5.93
C LEU A 938 26.91 39.40 6.40
N ALA A 939 27.01 38.10 6.13
CA ALA A 939 28.19 37.30 6.45
C ALA A 939 29.42 37.64 5.58
N ALA A 940 29.21 38.30 4.45
CA ALA A 940 30.25 38.84 3.59
C ALA A 940 29.80 40.18 2.98
N ALA A 941 30.76 41.05 2.67
CA ALA A 941 30.50 42.36 2.06
C ALA A 941 29.66 42.23 0.78
N ALA A 942 28.82 43.21 0.50
CA ALA A 942 28.01 43.27 -0.71
C ALA A 942 28.09 44.67 -1.32
N THR A 943 28.10 44.74 -2.64
CA THR A 943 28.13 45.99 -3.39
C THR A 943 26.73 46.39 -3.87
N GLU A 944 25.88 45.42 -4.16
CA GLU A 944 24.53 45.67 -4.66
C GLU A 944 23.52 44.60 -4.20
N THR A 945 22.25 45.01 -4.17
CA THR A 945 21.12 44.10 -4.03
C THR A 945 20.13 44.31 -5.17
N VAL A 946 19.43 43.25 -5.56
CA VAL A 946 18.36 43.28 -6.56
C VAL A 946 17.13 42.62 -5.94
N ASP A 947 15.99 43.31 -6.00
CA ASP A 947 14.71 42.72 -5.60
C ASP A 947 14.19 41.81 -6.72
N LEU A 948 14.12 40.50 -6.43
CA LEU A 948 13.72 39.48 -7.39
C LEU A 948 12.25 39.58 -7.80
N ALA A 949 11.41 40.26 -7.01
CA ALA A 949 10.01 40.50 -7.36
C ALA A 949 9.86 41.56 -8.47
N THR A 950 10.78 42.54 -8.52
CA THR A 950 10.67 43.67 -9.47
C THR A 950 11.77 43.69 -10.53
N GLY A 951 12.87 42.97 -10.32
CA GLY A 951 14.08 43.03 -11.15
C GLY A 951 14.86 44.34 -11.02
N LYS A 952 14.48 45.23 -10.10
CA LYS A 952 15.09 46.55 -9.88
C LYS A 952 16.12 46.51 -8.74
N PRO A 953 16.98 47.54 -8.60
CA PRO A 953 17.83 47.70 -7.43
C PRO A 953 17.02 47.54 -6.14
N GLY A 954 17.51 46.68 -5.25
CA GLY A 954 16.89 46.41 -3.96
C GLY A 954 17.31 47.42 -2.88
N PRO A 955 17.07 47.09 -1.60
CA PRO A 955 17.50 47.92 -0.48
C PRO A 955 19.01 48.21 -0.50
N ARG A 956 19.37 49.45 -0.15
CA ARG A 956 20.77 49.88 -0.10
C ARG A 956 21.55 49.07 0.94
N VAL A 957 22.80 48.74 0.60
CA VAL A 957 23.77 48.17 1.54
C VAL A 957 24.52 49.31 2.21
N GLU A 958 24.46 49.37 3.54
CA GLU A 958 25.20 50.34 4.36
C GLU A 958 26.29 49.60 5.14
N GLY A 959 27.53 49.69 4.66
CA GLY A 959 28.64 48.86 5.15
C GLY A 959 28.39 47.38 4.84
N ALA A 960 28.08 46.59 5.87
CA ALA A 960 27.68 45.18 5.74
C ALA A 960 26.21 44.93 6.13
N ALA A 961 25.41 45.99 6.24
CA ALA A 961 24.03 45.91 6.72
C ALA A 961 23.00 46.22 5.62
N ILE A 962 21.89 45.50 5.64
CA ILE A 962 20.68 45.81 4.89
C ILE A 962 19.56 46.07 5.90
N THR A 963 18.96 47.26 5.87
CA THR A 963 17.81 47.59 6.73
C THR A 963 16.55 47.75 5.88
N VAL A 964 15.48 47.08 6.27
CA VAL A 964 14.17 47.17 5.63
C VAL A 964 13.05 47.22 6.65
N GLU A 965 11.92 47.78 6.25
CA GLU A 965 10.65 47.58 6.94
C GLU A 965 9.83 46.59 6.11
N LEU A 966 9.36 45.51 6.76
CA LEU A 966 8.51 44.52 6.13
C LEU A 966 7.08 44.72 6.62
N ALA A 967 6.12 44.82 5.71
CA ALA A 967 4.70 44.84 6.02
C ALA A 967 4.25 43.51 6.69
N PRO A 968 3.05 43.44 7.28
CA PRO A 968 2.51 42.20 7.82
C PRO A 968 2.66 41.05 6.82
N TYR A 969 3.29 39.95 7.24
CA TYR A 969 3.49 38.75 6.41
C TYR A 969 4.27 38.94 5.10
N GLU A 970 4.88 40.11 4.88
CA GLU A 970 5.57 40.41 3.62
C GLU A 970 6.76 39.48 3.41
N VAL A 971 6.90 39.02 2.16
CA VAL A 971 8.03 38.23 1.70
C VAL A 971 8.96 39.11 0.87
N ARG A 972 10.24 39.14 1.24
CA ARG A 972 11.33 39.80 0.50
C ARG A 972 12.27 38.76 -0.09
N ARG A 973 12.70 38.97 -1.34
CA ARG A 973 13.57 38.04 -2.07
C ARG A 973 14.63 38.83 -2.79
N LEU A 974 15.86 38.70 -2.32
CA LEU A 974 16.99 39.51 -2.77
C LEU A 974 18.05 38.63 -3.40
N ARG A 975 18.62 39.10 -4.51
CA ARG A 975 19.95 38.67 -4.95
C ARG A 975 20.96 39.71 -4.47
N ILE A 976 22.04 39.24 -3.88
CA ILE A 976 23.10 40.01 -3.26
C ILE A 976 24.41 39.65 -3.96
N ARG A 977 25.11 40.67 -4.47
CA ARG A 977 26.46 40.51 -5.03
C ARG A 977 27.48 41.08 -4.06
#